data_AF-A0A2J5I380-F1
#
_entry.id   AF-A0A2J5I380-F1
#
_cell.length_a   1.000
_cell.length_b   1.000
_cell.length_c   1.000
_cell.angle_alpha   90.00
_cell.angle_beta   90.00
_cell.angle_gamma   90.00
#
_symmetry.space_group_name_H-M   'P 1'
#
loop_
_entity.id
_entity.type
_entity.pdbx_description
1 polymer ?
#
loop_
_entity_poly.entity_id
_entity_poly.type
_entity_poly.pdbx_seq_one_letter_code
_entity_poly.pdbx_strand_id
1 'polypeptide(L)'
;MSVHANGKTPTHPFSQSPFRTRADLQQACEALLTPLVARFTPECSRVKIGSSTTRFDEGGAQIEGFARPLWGLGSLLAGGYDYPDAVRWRDGLIAGTDPESPEFWGAIEDMDQRMVEMAPLGFTLAVANRVFWDPLTERQRGNVTRWLASINDKEMPNTNWLWFRVFANLGLRSNGAPYSHSRIERDMDHLDSFYVGGGWSNDGPKSHHQMDYYSGSFAIQFLQLLYAKLAGDFDQPRAERYRERAKEFAKDFVYYFDPDGKAIPFGRSMTYRFAMVGFWGALAFADVELPAPLTWGVVKGLLMRHFRWWATQEDMFNTDGTLNLGFSYANMYLTENYNSPGSPYWCCLSFVPLALPESHPFWTTPEEPYPSAALSPVKSLEYPKHIAVHRGGHSFLLSSGQACHYPLRATQAKYGKFAYSASFGYSVPTGGYQLEQHAPDSMLALSDDGGDIWQTRRVALNARIEWHDDVPTLVSGWKPWSDVEVESYLIPPCDGHDNWHIRAHRVRTGRKLMTSEGAFAIYGCRSDNGRFLGPFEEGLGEGTLQESQRALTVSSAGAVGIVELQAAVERAGRVVLADPNSNIMYGRTLLPSLGADLAPGDQRWFVTAVFAYPAQGEVDGWREGWRQPPSMPQWLEELSHMSDPVEEPLAPRSREDETRRFLSLGWIVSGAWWHRSSYLGALIFNIGAFILPALYGTLVKLWVADIDPSLVATTDVYTYIGVVAEVLNEGLPRAVWVTIANREARSLESRLGLAHTLILFQSLLGAIMSIVFAASAPQFAAAFVPHNVRDASITYVRVLAFTALSSAVEVAVSNATRALDKPDIPLLISTVKVLVNIVLDLLVISRFHVGPWIPTINMQAGIRLGCDMVAALAGLAYFILSTSFHRHHWHGTWSWRGKTPSVEAFLVLLRPGVLTLVESAVRNALYLWLVSGIVALSPDYATAWSVFTTIRWGLIMVPVQALEATSLAFVGHAWGQWKAEKPTTGRTRTSWDDIYTITRPALLSAFIATAIETPLCIILSFTGCKSFAFFLSHSTTVAEITAHMWRTIDWCYILYAISTQLVTVLLATRPSWYLGQSLVSNLCYVLPWAIVCQVVELNPGNAWTYHGLVFGGSLVFSFGEILVVDVLLEWIES
;
A
#
# COMPACT_ATOMS: atom_id res chain seq x y z
N MET A 1 42.04 -19.76 -19.67
CA MET A 1 41.92 -20.19 -18.26
C MET A 1 40.90 -21.29 -18.23
N SER A 2 41.22 -22.43 -17.63
CA SER A 2 40.27 -23.54 -17.48
C SER A 2 39.25 -23.18 -16.41
N VAL A 3 37.96 -23.44 -16.64
CA VAL A 3 36.89 -23.28 -15.62
C VAL A 3 37.22 -24.12 -14.37
N HIS A 4 37.96 -25.23 -14.55
CA HIS A 4 38.43 -26.08 -13.46
C HIS A 4 39.47 -25.43 -12.54
N ALA A 5 40.06 -24.29 -12.93
CA ALA A 5 41.03 -23.57 -12.11
C ALA A 5 40.41 -22.67 -11.02
N ASN A 6 39.09 -22.43 -11.06
CA ASN A 6 38.40 -21.51 -10.13
C ASN A 6 38.15 -22.09 -8.72
N GLY A 7 38.70 -23.27 -8.41
CA GLY A 7 38.38 -23.99 -7.17
C GLY A 7 36.91 -24.46 -7.16
N LYS A 8 36.56 -25.30 -6.18
CA LYS A 8 35.16 -25.68 -5.91
C LYS A 8 34.81 -25.25 -4.50
N THR A 9 33.57 -24.81 -4.30
CA THR A 9 33.01 -24.64 -2.96
C THR A 9 33.12 -25.99 -2.23
N PRO A 10 33.62 -26.04 -0.98
CA PRO A 10 33.69 -27.29 -0.24
C PRO A 10 32.32 -27.95 -0.15
N THR A 11 32.21 -29.22 -0.57
CA THR A 11 30.94 -29.93 -0.58
C THR A 11 30.42 -30.14 0.85
N HIS A 12 29.29 -29.50 1.16
CA HIS A 12 28.62 -29.61 2.45
C HIS A 12 28.04 -31.04 2.67
N PRO A 13 28.02 -31.60 3.90
CA PRO A 13 27.50 -32.96 4.14
C PRO A 13 26.05 -33.17 3.66
N PHE A 14 25.20 -32.13 3.71
CA PHE A 14 23.86 -32.16 3.12
C PHE A 14 23.88 -32.55 1.64
N SER A 15 24.81 -32.00 0.87
CA SER A 15 24.97 -32.23 -0.57
C SER A 15 25.51 -33.64 -0.90
N GLN A 16 26.03 -34.36 0.09
CA GLN A 16 26.52 -35.73 -0.05
C GLN A 16 25.43 -36.77 0.22
N SER A 17 24.30 -36.37 0.82
CA SER A 17 23.21 -37.29 1.14
C SER A 17 22.53 -37.80 -0.14
N PRO A 18 22.30 -39.11 -0.29
CA PRO A 18 21.63 -39.65 -1.47
C PRO A 18 20.10 -39.48 -1.43
N PHE A 19 19.52 -39.10 -0.27
CA PHE A 19 18.07 -38.91 -0.05
C PHE A 19 17.22 -40.07 -0.59
N ARG A 20 17.49 -41.31 -0.15
CA ARG A 20 16.72 -42.51 -0.52
C ARG A 20 15.95 -43.10 0.65
N THR A 21 16.48 -42.92 1.85
CA THR A 21 15.98 -43.53 3.08
C THR A 21 15.65 -42.47 4.12
N ARG A 22 14.95 -42.90 5.18
CA ARG A 22 14.71 -42.09 6.37
C ARG A 22 16.02 -41.62 7.01
N ALA A 23 17.01 -42.50 7.10
CA ALA A 23 18.33 -42.19 7.67
C ALA A 23 19.07 -41.12 6.86
N ASP A 24 18.99 -41.16 5.54
CA ASP A 24 19.58 -40.12 4.67
C ASP A 24 18.97 -38.74 4.94
N LEU A 25 17.66 -38.70 5.17
CA LEU A 25 16.96 -37.45 5.49
C LEU A 25 17.29 -36.96 6.91
N GLN A 26 17.46 -37.87 7.88
CA GLN A 26 17.91 -37.52 9.24
C GLN A 26 19.31 -36.90 9.23
N GLN A 27 20.26 -37.54 8.53
CA GLN A 27 21.63 -37.04 8.39
C GLN A 27 21.67 -35.69 7.65
N ALA A 28 20.82 -35.51 6.64
CA ALA A 28 20.70 -34.22 5.96
C ALA A 28 20.14 -33.12 6.87
N CYS A 29 19.15 -33.44 7.72
CA CYS A 29 18.65 -32.50 8.71
C CYS A 29 19.74 -32.11 9.71
N GLU A 30 20.44 -33.10 10.27
CA GLU A 30 21.58 -32.90 11.17
C GLU A 30 22.66 -32.02 10.52
N ALA A 31 23.01 -32.28 9.25
CA ALA A 31 23.98 -31.51 8.51
C ALA A 31 23.65 -30.01 8.43
N LEU A 32 22.36 -29.63 8.42
CA LEU A 32 21.95 -28.21 8.43
C LEU A 32 22.01 -27.60 9.84
N LEU A 33 21.80 -28.40 10.88
CA LEU A 33 21.78 -27.95 12.27
C LEU A 33 23.20 -27.78 12.83
N THR A 34 24.11 -28.69 12.51
CA THR A 34 25.47 -28.73 13.06
C THR A 34 26.27 -27.43 12.87
N PRO A 35 26.27 -26.77 11.70
CA PRO A 35 26.95 -25.48 11.52
C PRO A 35 26.46 -24.37 12.45
N LEU A 36 25.21 -24.45 12.93
CA LEU A 36 24.64 -23.44 13.83
C LEU A 36 25.20 -23.52 15.24
N VAL A 37 25.66 -24.70 15.70
CA VAL A 37 26.15 -24.92 17.07
C VAL A 37 27.26 -23.93 17.45
N ALA A 38 28.17 -23.63 16.53
CA ALA A 38 29.25 -22.67 16.74
C ALA A 38 28.80 -21.19 16.73
N ARG A 39 27.52 -20.92 16.41
CA ARG A 39 26.93 -19.58 16.28
C ARG A 39 26.01 -19.19 17.44
N PHE A 40 25.91 -20.04 18.45
CA PHE A 40 25.13 -19.77 19.65
C PHE A 40 25.75 -18.66 20.48
N THR A 41 24.89 -17.85 21.08
CA THR A 41 25.28 -16.95 22.17
C THR A 41 25.72 -17.75 23.41
N PRO A 42 26.43 -17.14 24.37
CA PRO A 42 26.94 -17.83 25.56
C PRO A 42 25.90 -18.67 26.33
N GLU A 43 24.67 -18.16 26.54
CA GLU A 43 23.57 -18.91 27.20
C GLU A 43 22.66 -19.66 26.21
N CYS A 44 23.11 -19.77 24.97
CA CYS A 44 22.47 -20.49 23.88
C CYS A 44 21.08 -20.00 23.46
N SER A 45 20.61 -18.82 23.91
CA SER A 45 19.26 -18.35 23.58
C SER A 45 19.09 -17.87 22.14
N ARG A 46 20.18 -17.53 21.44
CA ARG A 46 20.17 -16.88 20.12
C ARG A 46 21.22 -17.48 19.21
N VAL A 47 20.99 -17.39 17.90
CA VAL A 47 21.93 -17.85 16.88
C VAL A 47 22.26 -16.74 15.91
N LYS A 48 23.52 -16.30 15.90
CA LYS A 48 23.98 -15.22 15.02
C LYS A 48 24.71 -15.78 13.81
N ILE A 49 24.02 -15.82 12.67
CA ILE A 49 24.53 -16.43 11.43
C ILE A 49 25.32 -15.41 10.58
N GLY A 50 24.78 -14.20 10.41
CA GLY A 50 25.35 -13.18 9.52
C GLY A 50 25.21 -11.77 10.05
N SER A 51 25.51 -10.79 9.20
CA SER A 51 25.52 -9.36 9.55
C SER A 51 24.56 -8.48 8.73
N SER A 52 23.84 -9.05 7.75
CA SER A 52 22.81 -8.30 7.02
C SER A 52 21.61 -8.02 7.92
N THR A 53 21.00 -6.85 7.73
CA THR A 53 19.91 -6.36 8.57
C THR A 53 18.55 -6.51 7.89
N THR A 54 17.50 -6.28 8.67
CA THR A 54 16.10 -6.45 8.26
C THR A 54 15.23 -5.35 8.91
N ARG A 55 13.93 -5.33 8.62
CA ARG A 55 13.01 -4.27 9.09
C ARG A 55 12.73 -4.29 10.60
N PHE A 56 13.04 -5.38 11.29
CA PHE A 56 12.87 -5.56 12.74
C PHE A 56 14.24 -5.64 13.43
N ASP A 57 14.24 -5.62 14.77
CA ASP A 57 15.46 -5.52 15.56
C ASP A 57 16.36 -6.76 15.46
N GLU A 58 17.65 -6.57 15.79
CA GLU A 58 18.66 -7.63 15.77
C GLU A 58 18.31 -8.80 16.72
N GLY A 59 17.60 -8.53 17.82
CA GLY A 59 17.11 -9.57 18.72
C GLY A 59 16.11 -10.49 18.02
N GLY A 60 15.13 -9.92 17.33
CA GLY A 60 14.20 -10.68 16.47
C GLY A 60 14.92 -11.50 15.40
N ALA A 61 15.93 -10.93 14.74
CA ALA A 61 16.71 -11.61 13.70
C ALA A 61 17.49 -12.82 14.23
N GLN A 62 18.11 -12.71 15.40
CA GLN A 62 18.85 -13.82 16.00
C GLN A 62 17.92 -14.89 16.61
N ILE A 63 16.70 -14.53 17.00
CA ILE A 63 15.66 -15.48 17.38
C ILE A 63 15.22 -16.30 16.16
N GLU A 64 15.13 -15.72 14.96
CA GLU A 64 14.88 -16.50 13.74
C GLU A 64 15.92 -17.62 13.56
N GLY A 65 17.20 -17.29 13.77
CA GLY A 65 18.30 -18.25 13.69
C GLY A 65 18.20 -19.39 14.71
N PHE A 66 17.54 -19.15 15.85
CA PHE A 66 17.27 -20.16 16.88
C PHE A 66 16.01 -20.98 16.59
N ALA A 67 14.90 -20.30 16.29
CA ALA A 67 13.57 -20.88 16.28
C ALA A 67 13.26 -21.63 14.97
N ARG A 68 13.66 -21.11 13.81
CA ARG A 68 13.36 -21.73 12.50
C ARG A 68 13.96 -23.12 12.32
N PRO A 69 15.21 -23.39 12.77
CA PRO A 69 15.76 -24.75 12.79
C PRO A 69 14.93 -25.75 13.59
N LEU A 70 14.14 -25.30 14.57
CA LEU A 70 13.32 -26.18 15.40
C LEU A 70 12.23 -26.92 14.62
N TRP A 71 11.78 -26.39 13.48
CA TRP A 71 10.91 -27.17 12.58
C TRP A 71 11.52 -28.52 12.20
N GLY A 72 12.83 -28.53 11.92
CA GLY A 72 13.58 -29.73 11.58
C GLY A 72 13.95 -30.54 12.82
N LEU A 73 14.54 -29.89 13.84
CA LEU A 73 14.97 -30.59 15.06
C LEU A 73 13.79 -31.22 15.80
N GLY A 74 12.68 -30.50 15.97
CA GLY A 74 11.49 -31.02 16.63
C GLY A 74 10.96 -32.27 15.92
N SER A 75 10.95 -32.26 14.59
CA SER A 75 10.55 -33.42 13.78
C SER A 75 11.52 -34.59 13.91
N LEU A 76 12.83 -34.31 13.93
CA LEU A 76 13.89 -35.32 14.10
C LEU A 76 13.76 -36.05 15.45
N LEU A 77 13.59 -35.29 16.54
CA LEU A 77 13.45 -35.81 17.90
C LEU A 77 12.11 -36.53 18.11
N ALA A 78 11.02 -36.03 17.54
CA ALA A 78 9.71 -36.70 17.57
C ALA A 78 9.78 -38.11 16.95
N GLY A 79 10.61 -38.27 15.91
CA GLY A 79 10.92 -39.56 15.29
C GLY A 79 11.83 -40.49 16.10
N GLY A 80 12.26 -40.09 17.30
CA GLY A 80 13.13 -40.87 18.18
C GLY A 80 14.62 -40.84 17.83
N TYR A 81 15.05 -39.91 16.98
CA TYR A 81 16.48 -39.73 16.70
C TYR A 81 17.17 -39.04 17.88
N ASP A 82 18.36 -39.50 18.25
CA ASP A 82 19.15 -38.90 19.32
C ASP A 82 20.13 -37.86 18.74
N TYR A 83 19.85 -36.58 18.99
CA TYR A 83 20.71 -35.47 18.56
C TYR A 83 21.43 -34.87 19.79
N PRO A 84 22.76 -35.08 19.94
CA PRO A 84 23.48 -34.71 21.16
C PRO A 84 23.38 -33.22 21.54
N ASP A 85 23.40 -32.32 20.55
CA ASP A 85 23.33 -30.87 20.79
C ASP A 85 21.90 -30.35 21.07
N ALA A 86 20.87 -31.21 21.08
CA ALA A 86 19.49 -30.81 21.42
C ALA A 86 19.40 -30.16 22.81
N VAL A 87 20.28 -30.55 23.72
CA VAL A 87 20.43 -29.94 25.06
C VAL A 87 20.67 -28.44 24.97
N ARG A 88 21.48 -27.97 24.01
CA ARG A 88 21.76 -26.54 23.83
C ARG A 88 20.51 -25.77 23.45
N TRP A 89 19.63 -26.35 22.63
CA TRP A 89 18.40 -25.66 22.21
C TRP A 89 17.42 -25.60 23.38
N ARG A 90 17.35 -26.65 24.19
CA ARG A 90 16.57 -26.61 25.44
C ARG A 90 17.10 -25.54 26.39
N ASP A 91 18.42 -25.48 26.58
CA ASP A 91 19.04 -24.50 27.48
C ASP A 91 18.85 -23.07 26.94
N GLY A 92 18.89 -22.89 25.61
CA GLY A 92 18.55 -21.64 24.94
C GLY A 92 17.09 -21.21 25.10
N LEU A 93 16.15 -22.14 25.04
CA LEU A 93 14.73 -21.88 25.32
C LEU A 93 14.54 -21.42 26.78
N ILE A 94 15.26 -22.04 27.72
CA ILE A 94 15.23 -21.66 29.13
C ILE A 94 15.74 -20.22 29.30
N ALA A 95 16.93 -19.91 28.79
CA ALA A 95 17.54 -18.58 28.91
C ALA A 95 16.71 -17.50 28.18
N GLY A 96 16.28 -17.80 26.95
CA GLY A 96 15.51 -16.88 26.10
C GLY A 96 14.15 -16.50 26.66
N THR A 97 13.55 -17.34 27.52
CA THR A 97 12.25 -17.08 28.16
C THR A 97 12.35 -16.62 29.62
N ASP A 98 13.55 -16.56 30.21
CA ASP A 98 13.76 -16.10 31.59
C ASP A 98 13.97 -14.58 31.63
N PRO A 99 13.06 -13.78 32.23
CA PRO A 99 13.23 -12.32 32.34
C PRO A 99 14.47 -11.88 33.15
N GLU A 100 15.04 -12.78 33.95
CA GLU A 100 16.27 -12.53 34.72
C GLU A 100 17.55 -12.88 33.94
N SER A 101 17.44 -13.56 32.79
CA SER A 101 18.60 -13.88 31.95
C SER A 101 19.08 -12.63 31.18
N PRO A 102 20.40 -12.41 31.05
CA PRO A 102 20.95 -11.36 30.18
C PRO A 102 20.65 -11.61 28.69
N GLU A 103 20.26 -12.82 28.31
CA GLU A 103 19.87 -13.17 26.94
C GLU A 103 18.36 -13.34 26.73
N PHE A 104 17.53 -12.87 27.68
CA PHE A 104 16.09 -12.82 27.54
C PHE A 104 15.66 -12.24 26.18
N TRP A 105 14.73 -12.89 25.49
CA TRP A 105 14.28 -12.49 24.16
C TRP A 105 13.52 -11.16 24.13
N GLY A 106 13.10 -10.66 25.30
CA GLY A 106 12.28 -9.47 25.43
C GLY A 106 10.80 -9.81 25.47
N ALA A 107 10.02 -8.88 26.00
CA ALA A 107 8.56 -8.95 25.91
C ALA A 107 8.13 -8.64 24.47
N ILE A 108 7.13 -9.36 23.98
CA ILE A 108 6.60 -9.12 22.63
C ILE A 108 5.68 -7.89 22.60
N GLU A 109 5.77 -7.14 21.50
CA GLU A 109 4.93 -5.99 21.20
C GLU A 109 3.89 -6.32 20.12
N ASP A 110 2.94 -5.42 19.86
CA ASP A 110 1.98 -5.60 18.77
C ASP A 110 2.71 -5.68 17.42
N MET A 111 2.32 -6.64 16.58
CA MET A 111 2.92 -6.88 15.26
C MET A 111 4.44 -7.17 15.27
N ASP A 112 4.95 -7.77 16.35
CA ASP A 112 6.37 -8.13 16.54
C ASP A 112 6.78 -9.42 15.80
N GLN A 113 7.98 -9.42 15.19
CA GLN A 113 8.54 -10.60 14.53
C GLN A 113 8.67 -11.82 15.45
N ARG A 114 8.92 -11.61 16.75
CA ARG A 114 9.01 -12.71 17.74
C ARG A 114 7.77 -13.60 17.76
N MET A 115 6.60 -13.05 17.41
CA MET A 115 5.36 -13.81 17.32
C MET A 115 5.41 -14.89 16.25
N VAL A 116 6.08 -14.62 15.13
CA VAL A 116 6.27 -15.58 14.03
C VAL A 116 7.06 -16.79 14.53
N GLU A 117 8.10 -16.50 15.31
CA GLU A 117 9.03 -17.49 15.84
C GLU A 117 8.44 -18.31 17.01
N MET A 118 7.29 -17.90 17.57
CA MET A 118 6.54 -18.71 18.55
C MET A 118 5.90 -19.96 17.93
N ALA A 119 5.65 -19.98 16.63
CA ALA A 119 5.06 -21.14 15.96
C ALA A 119 5.96 -22.38 15.91
N PRO A 120 7.23 -22.30 15.45
CA PRO A 120 8.16 -23.44 15.53
C PRO A 120 8.39 -23.90 16.97
N LEU A 121 8.41 -22.97 17.94
CA LEU A 121 8.49 -23.29 19.37
C LEU A 121 7.27 -24.10 19.83
N GLY A 122 6.07 -23.62 19.53
CA GLY A 122 4.82 -24.31 19.87
C GLY A 122 4.72 -25.69 19.22
N PHE A 123 5.08 -25.82 17.95
CA PHE A 123 5.16 -27.11 17.27
C PHE A 123 6.14 -28.07 17.96
N THR A 124 7.36 -27.61 18.25
CA THR A 124 8.41 -28.42 18.89
C THR A 124 8.00 -28.89 20.28
N LEU A 125 7.38 -28.01 21.06
CA LEU A 125 6.83 -28.39 22.37
C LEU A 125 5.73 -29.45 22.25
N ALA A 126 4.93 -29.42 21.18
CA ALA A 126 3.88 -30.41 20.96
C ALA A 126 4.39 -31.78 20.52
N VAL A 127 5.46 -31.85 19.71
CA VAL A 127 5.93 -33.12 19.13
C VAL A 127 7.18 -33.69 19.81
N ALA A 128 7.97 -32.87 20.49
CA ALA A 128 9.25 -33.25 21.12
C ALA A 128 9.30 -32.89 22.62
N ASN A 129 8.15 -32.99 23.31
CA ASN A 129 7.99 -32.64 24.72
C ASN A 129 8.99 -33.34 25.66
N ARG A 130 9.36 -34.59 25.37
CA ARG A 130 10.34 -35.36 26.18
C ARG A 130 11.70 -34.68 26.31
N VAL A 131 12.09 -33.87 25.33
CA VAL A 131 13.37 -33.15 25.32
C VAL A 131 13.19 -31.71 25.76
N PHE A 132 12.12 -31.04 25.29
CA PHE A 132 11.96 -29.60 25.47
C PHE A 132 11.06 -29.17 26.64
N TRP A 133 10.22 -30.07 27.18
CA TRP A 133 9.28 -29.75 28.25
C TRP A 133 9.48 -30.59 29.51
N ASP A 134 9.48 -31.92 29.39
CA ASP A 134 9.55 -32.85 30.52
C ASP A 134 10.75 -32.59 31.45
N PRO A 135 11.95 -32.24 30.96
CA PRO A 135 13.12 -31.97 31.81
C PRO A 135 13.10 -30.61 32.52
N LEU A 136 12.16 -29.71 32.19
CA LEU A 136 12.14 -28.35 32.74
C LEU A 136 11.71 -28.33 34.22
N THR A 137 12.32 -27.46 35.02
CA THR A 137 11.82 -27.17 36.38
C THR A 137 10.48 -26.44 36.34
N GLU A 138 9.76 -26.40 37.46
CA GLU A 138 8.48 -25.66 37.56
C GLU A 138 8.64 -24.18 37.20
N ARG A 139 9.72 -23.53 37.67
CA ARG A 139 10.05 -22.13 37.32
C ARG A 139 10.24 -21.97 35.81
N GLN A 140 11.01 -22.87 35.19
CA GLN A 140 11.28 -22.82 33.75
C GLN A 140 10.02 -23.04 32.92
N ARG A 141 9.17 -24.00 33.27
CA ARG A 141 7.85 -24.18 32.63
C ARG A 141 7.00 -22.92 32.78
N GLY A 142 7.02 -22.28 33.95
CA GLY A 142 6.35 -21.01 34.19
C GLY A 142 6.84 -19.88 33.29
N ASN A 143 8.15 -19.76 33.08
CA ASN A 143 8.76 -18.79 32.16
C ASN A 143 8.33 -19.02 30.70
N VAL A 144 8.50 -20.24 30.20
CA VAL A 144 8.10 -20.62 28.83
C VAL A 144 6.61 -20.39 28.61
N THR A 145 5.77 -20.78 29.58
CA THR A 145 4.31 -20.57 29.55
C THR A 145 3.99 -19.08 29.44
N ARG A 146 4.55 -18.24 30.31
CA ARG A 146 4.28 -16.80 30.30
C ARG A 146 4.69 -16.15 28.98
N TRP A 147 5.87 -16.50 28.47
CA TRP A 147 6.36 -15.91 27.23
C TRP A 147 5.49 -16.30 26.02
N LEU A 148 5.17 -17.58 25.84
CA LEU A 148 4.29 -18.03 24.76
C LEU A 148 2.85 -17.54 24.92
N ALA A 149 2.28 -17.54 26.14
CA ALA A 149 0.90 -17.11 26.37
C ALA A 149 0.70 -15.61 26.17
N SER A 150 1.77 -14.80 26.26
CA SER A 150 1.71 -13.35 26.08
C SER A 150 1.19 -12.92 24.71
N ILE A 151 1.25 -13.79 23.68
CA ILE A 151 0.75 -13.51 22.33
C ILE A 151 -0.77 -13.37 22.27
N ASN A 152 -1.49 -13.88 23.27
CA ASN A 152 -2.95 -13.87 23.32
C ASN A 152 -3.55 -12.46 23.50
N ASP A 153 -2.77 -11.55 24.06
CA ASP A 153 -3.18 -10.17 24.37
C ASP A 153 -2.64 -9.15 23.36
N LYS A 154 -2.03 -9.62 22.26
CA LYS A 154 -1.38 -8.76 21.27
C LYS A 154 -2.14 -8.70 19.95
N GLU A 155 -2.03 -7.57 19.28
CA GLU A 155 -2.51 -7.39 17.92
C GLU A 155 -1.60 -8.11 16.92
N MET A 156 -2.21 -8.75 15.94
CA MET A 156 -1.52 -9.45 14.86
C MET A 156 -2.01 -8.93 13.51
N PRO A 157 -1.14 -8.89 12.49
CA PRO A 157 -1.56 -8.70 11.11
C PRO A 157 -2.69 -9.66 10.73
N ASN A 158 -3.65 -9.14 9.98
CA ASN A 158 -4.82 -9.89 9.50
C ASN A 158 -4.46 -10.81 8.31
N THR A 159 -3.56 -11.75 8.55
CA THR A 159 -2.93 -12.62 7.55
C THR A 159 -2.63 -14.00 8.16
N ASN A 160 -1.76 -14.78 7.52
CA ASN A 160 -1.20 -16.02 8.09
C ASN A 160 -0.65 -15.89 9.52
N TRP A 161 -0.34 -14.68 10.00
CA TRP A 161 0.21 -14.45 11.34
C TRP A 161 -0.64 -15.06 12.46
N LEU A 162 -1.95 -15.14 12.28
CA LEU A 162 -2.86 -15.77 13.25
C LEU A 162 -2.53 -17.25 13.50
N TRP A 163 -1.97 -17.97 12.51
CA TRP A 163 -1.50 -19.33 12.73
C TRP A 163 -0.41 -19.41 13.81
N PHE A 164 0.44 -18.40 13.91
CA PHE A 164 1.54 -18.45 14.86
C PHE A 164 1.05 -18.39 16.31
N ARG A 165 0.00 -17.61 16.59
CA ARG A 165 -0.71 -17.61 17.88
C ARG A 165 -1.43 -18.93 18.15
N VAL A 166 -2.05 -19.53 17.13
CA VAL A 166 -2.65 -20.86 17.26
C VAL A 166 -1.62 -21.89 17.70
N PHE A 167 -0.47 -21.96 17.01
CA PHE A 167 0.57 -22.95 17.31
C PHE A 167 1.25 -22.72 18.67
N ALA A 168 1.43 -21.46 19.10
CA ALA A 168 1.89 -21.15 20.45
C ALA A 168 0.96 -21.77 21.51
N ASN A 169 -0.36 -21.63 21.35
CA ASN A 169 -1.34 -22.21 22.28
C ASN A 169 -1.44 -23.74 22.16
N LEU A 170 -1.30 -24.31 20.97
CA LEU A 170 -1.27 -25.78 20.79
C LEU A 170 -0.08 -26.41 21.51
N GLY A 171 1.10 -25.77 21.47
CA GLY A 171 2.28 -26.21 22.21
C GLY A 171 2.12 -26.16 23.72
N LEU A 172 1.40 -25.16 24.25
CA LEU A 172 1.06 -25.09 25.68
C LEU A 172 0.04 -26.16 26.07
N ARG A 173 -1.01 -26.35 25.24
CA ARG A 173 -2.07 -27.32 25.47
C ARG A 173 -1.53 -28.75 25.55
N SER A 174 -0.70 -29.15 24.60
CA SER A 174 -0.15 -30.53 24.52
C SER A 174 0.65 -30.92 25.77
N ASN A 175 1.14 -29.92 26.51
CA ASN A 175 1.95 -30.07 27.71
C ASN A 175 1.19 -29.80 29.01
N GLY A 176 -0.14 -29.59 28.95
CA GLY A 176 -0.98 -29.30 30.11
C GLY A 176 -0.75 -27.92 30.74
N ALA A 177 -0.05 -27.01 30.06
CA ALA A 177 0.16 -25.65 30.53
C ALA A 177 -1.07 -24.76 30.27
N PRO A 178 -1.27 -23.67 31.03
CA PRO A 178 -2.30 -22.69 30.75
C PRO A 178 -2.23 -22.15 29.31
N TYR A 179 -3.35 -22.19 28.60
CA TYR A 179 -3.49 -21.74 27.21
C TYR A 179 -4.88 -21.11 27.00
N SER A 180 -5.06 -20.38 25.89
CA SER A 180 -6.35 -19.76 25.56
C SER A 180 -7.07 -20.53 24.45
N HIS A 181 -8.02 -21.38 24.84
CA HIS A 181 -8.87 -22.09 23.87
C HIS A 181 -9.72 -21.12 23.04
N SER A 182 -10.32 -20.10 23.67
CA SER A 182 -11.14 -19.10 22.98
C SER A 182 -10.35 -18.30 21.92
N ARG A 183 -9.03 -18.13 22.11
CA ARG A 183 -8.18 -17.49 21.11
C ARG A 183 -7.90 -18.41 19.93
N ILE A 184 -7.67 -19.70 20.17
CA ILE A 184 -7.60 -20.69 19.10
C ILE A 184 -8.89 -20.66 18.28
N GLU A 185 -10.06 -20.79 18.91
CA GLU A 185 -11.34 -20.81 18.19
C GLU A 185 -11.53 -19.55 17.32
N ARG A 186 -11.34 -18.37 17.90
CA ARG A 186 -11.52 -17.09 17.19
C ARG A 186 -10.58 -16.94 15.99
N ASP A 187 -9.30 -17.29 16.15
CA ASP A 187 -8.33 -17.19 15.07
C ASP A 187 -8.61 -18.20 13.97
N MET A 188 -8.99 -19.42 14.33
CA MET A 188 -9.30 -20.47 13.36
C MET A 188 -10.57 -20.16 12.58
N ASP A 189 -11.61 -19.61 13.21
CA ASP A 189 -12.82 -19.13 12.53
C ASP A 189 -12.48 -18.03 11.51
N HIS A 190 -11.56 -17.13 11.88
CA HIS A 190 -11.14 -16.05 11.01
C HIS A 190 -10.24 -16.54 9.86
N LEU A 191 -9.29 -17.43 10.15
CA LEU A 191 -8.44 -18.07 9.14
C LEU A 191 -9.26 -18.89 8.14
N ASP A 192 -10.35 -19.52 8.56
CA ASP A 192 -11.28 -20.24 7.70
C ASP A 192 -11.94 -19.32 6.65
N SER A 193 -12.03 -18.01 6.92
CA SER A 193 -12.56 -17.02 5.96
C SER A 193 -11.64 -16.72 4.78
N PHE A 194 -10.36 -17.10 4.85
CA PHE A 194 -9.37 -16.87 3.80
C PHE A 194 -9.40 -17.95 2.70
N TYR A 195 -10.16 -19.02 2.91
CA TYR A 195 -10.35 -20.07 1.91
C TYR A 195 -11.12 -19.55 0.70
N VAL A 196 -10.60 -19.82 -0.49
CA VAL A 196 -11.17 -19.34 -1.77
C VAL A 196 -11.90 -20.47 -2.49
N GLY A 197 -11.36 -21.68 -2.48
CA GLY A 197 -11.94 -22.86 -3.14
C GLY A 197 -10.86 -23.79 -3.73
N GLY A 198 -11.23 -25.03 -4.04
CA GLY A 198 -10.33 -26.02 -4.69
C GLY A 198 -9.05 -26.29 -3.90
N GLY A 199 -9.14 -26.31 -2.57
CA GLY A 199 -7.99 -26.35 -1.68
C GLY A 199 -7.22 -25.03 -1.51
N TRP A 200 -7.39 -24.01 -2.36
CA TRP A 200 -6.64 -22.75 -2.31
C TRP A 200 -7.13 -21.76 -1.25
N SER A 201 -6.19 -21.02 -0.65
CA SER A 201 -6.46 -19.97 0.33
C SER A 201 -5.59 -18.74 0.06
N ASN A 202 -6.13 -17.55 0.32
CA ASN A 202 -5.38 -16.30 0.27
C ASN A 202 -4.56 -16.11 1.56
N ASP A 203 -3.48 -15.35 1.47
CA ASP A 203 -2.79 -14.83 2.66
C ASP A 203 -3.47 -13.56 3.20
N GLY A 204 -4.70 -13.70 3.68
CA GLY A 204 -5.52 -12.62 4.20
C GLY A 204 -6.90 -12.50 3.54
N PRO A 205 -7.59 -11.35 3.70
CA PRO A 205 -8.92 -11.10 3.13
C PRO A 205 -8.99 -11.29 1.61
N LYS A 206 -10.21 -11.42 1.05
CA LYS A 206 -10.47 -11.68 -0.38
C LYS A 206 -9.81 -10.71 -1.37
N SER A 207 -9.41 -9.51 -0.94
CA SER A 207 -8.64 -8.55 -1.75
C SER A 207 -7.17 -8.92 -1.94
N HIS A 208 -6.66 -9.92 -1.22
CA HIS A 208 -5.28 -10.38 -1.32
C HIS A 208 -5.22 -11.51 -2.34
N HIS A 209 -4.35 -11.37 -3.35
CA HIS A 209 -4.28 -12.30 -4.48
C HIS A 209 -3.03 -13.20 -4.44
N GLN A 210 -2.46 -13.45 -3.25
CA GLN A 210 -1.23 -14.22 -3.08
C GLN A 210 -1.53 -15.70 -2.85
N MET A 211 -1.36 -16.49 -3.90
CA MET A 211 -1.42 -17.95 -3.89
C MET A 211 -0.07 -18.53 -4.33
N ASP A 212 0.97 -18.12 -3.62
CA ASP A 212 2.35 -18.52 -3.83
C ASP A 212 2.73 -19.73 -2.96
N TYR A 213 3.99 -20.18 -3.02
CA TYR A 213 4.49 -21.24 -2.13
C TYR A 213 4.40 -20.88 -0.64
N TYR A 214 4.32 -19.59 -0.28
CA TYR A 214 4.13 -19.18 1.11
C TYR A 214 2.77 -19.64 1.61
N SER A 215 1.71 -19.27 0.88
CA SER A 215 0.36 -19.76 1.16
C SER A 215 0.25 -21.28 1.01
N GLY A 216 0.83 -21.84 -0.05
CA GLY A 216 0.63 -23.23 -0.46
C GLY A 216 1.50 -24.29 0.23
N SER A 217 2.74 -24.01 0.63
CA SER A 217 3.68 -25.05 1.05
C SER A 217 4.42 -24.81 2.36
N PHE A 218 4.50 -23.57 2.84
CA PHE A 218 5.25 -23.29 4.07
C PHE A 218 4.58 -22.37 5.08
N ALA A 219 3.32 -22.00 4.86
CA ALA A 219 2.47 -21.37 5.88
C ALA A 219 1.06 -21.97 5.86
N ILE A 220 0.13 -21.52 5.01
CA ILE A 220 -1.31 -21.78 5.25
C ILE A 220 -1.68 -23.25 5.11
N GLN A 221 -1.49 -23.87 3.95
CA GLN A 221 -1.84 -25.29 3.77
C GLN A 221 -1.01 -26.21 4.66
N PHE A 222 0.27 -25.89 4.83
CA PHE A 222 1.18 -26.61 5.72
C PHE A 222 0.66 -26.60 7.17
N LEU A 223 0.35 -25.41 7.71
CA LEU A 223 -0.12 -25.23 9.08
C LEU A 223 -1.55 -25.77 9.28
N GLN A 224 -2.41 -25.75 8.25
CA GLN A 224 -3.70 -26.46 8.28
C GLN A 224 -3.52 -27.97 8.53
N LEU A 225 -2.56 -28.60 7.85
CA LEU A 225 -2.28 -30.03 8.00
C LEU A 225 -1.68 -30.37 9.37
N LEU A 226 -0.73 -29.57 9.84
CA LEU A 226 -0.17 -29.73 11.18
C LEU A 226 -1.27 -29.53 12.25
N TYR A 227 -2.15 -28.55 12.08
CA TYR A 227 -3.31 -28.34 12.96
C TYR A 227 -4.24 -29.55 12.95
N ALA A 228 -4.58 -30.09 11.77
CA ALA A 228 -5.45 -31.26 11.64
C ALA A 228 -4.91 -32.49 12.39
N LYS A 229 -3.58 -32.60 12.53
CA LYS A 229 -2.93 -33.64 13.34
C LYS A 229 -2.92 -33.32 14.82
N LEU A 230 -2.51 -32.10 15.21
CA LEU A 230 -2.27 -31.72 16.60
C LEU A 230 -3.54 -31.34 17.38
N ALA A 231 -4.61 -30.96 16.70
CA ALA A 231 -5.89 -30.55 17.30
C ALA A 231 -7.04 -31.51 17.00
N GLY A 232 -6.80 -32.60 16.26
CA GLY A 232 -7.85 -33.53 15.84
C GLY A 232 -8.58 -34.23 17.00
N ASP A 233 -8.01 -34.24 18.21
CA ASP A 233 -8.62 -34.78 19.41
C ASP A 233 -9.72 -33.89 20.01
N PHE A 234 -9.73 -32.59 19.71
CA PHE A 234 -10.75 -31.65 20.21
C PHE A 234 -11.45 -30.80 19.14
N ASP A 235 -10.91 -30.72 17.92
CA ASP A 235 -11.51 -30.04 16.77
C ASP A 235 -11.49 -30.96 15.53
N GLN A 236 -12.06 -32.16 15.70
CA GLN A 236 -12.15 -33.16 14.64
C GLN A 236 -12.84 -32.64 13.36
N PRO A 237 -13.97 -31.90 13.41
CA PRO A 237 -14.64 -31.45 12.20
C PRO A 237 -13.77 -30.52 11.35
N ARG A 238 -13.05 -29.58 11.95
CA ARG A 238 -12.13 -28.70 11.20
C ARG A 238 -10.93 -29.47 10.67
N ALA A 239 -10.40 -30.42 11.46
CA ALA A 239 -9.32 -31.29 11.02
C ALA A 239 -9.69 -32.09 9.76
N GLU A 240 -10.89 -32.69 9.72
CA GLU A 240 -11.40 -33.39 8.54
C GLU A 240 -11.56 -32.45 7.34
N ARG A 241 -12.12 -31.25 7.53
CA ARG A 241 -12.20 -30.23 6.46
C ARG A 241 -10.84 -29.88 5.86
N TYR A 242 -9.80 -29.75 6.70
CA TYR A 242 -8.45 -29.44 6.21
C TYR A 242 -7.80 -30.59 5.45
N ARG A 243 -8.04 -31.84 5.85
CA ARG A 243 -7.62 -33.01 5.06
C ARG A 243 -8.30 -33.01 3.69
N GLU A 244 -9.59 -32.71 3.61
CA GLU A 244 -10.31 -32.63 2.33
C GLU A 244 -9.79 -31.49 1.45
N ARG A 245 -9.57 -30.28 2.01
CA ARG A 245 -8.94 -29.17 1.27
C ARG A 245 -7.57 -29.55 0.71
N ALA A 246 -6.77 -30.26 1.50
CA ALA A 246 -5.45 -30.71 1.05
C ALA A 246 -5.53 -31.75 -0.09
N LYS A 247 -6.54 -32.63 -0.11
CA LYS A 247 -6.79 -33.54 -1.24
C LYS A 247 -7.07 -32.77 -2.52
N GLU A 248 -7.87 -31.71 -2.47
CA GLU A 248 -8.13 -30.87 -3.63
C GLU A 248 -6.86 -30.15 -4.09
N PHE A 249 -6.17 -29.50 -3.15
CA PHE A 249 -4.94 -28.76 -3.42
C PHE A 249 -3.84 -29.62 -4.02
N ALA A 250 -3.67 -30.86 -3.54
CA ALA A 250 -2.64 -31.78 -4.02
C ALA A 250 -2.74 -32.08 -5.53
N LYS A 251 -3.96 -32.10 -6.09
CA LYS A 251 -4.19 -32.34 -7.53
C LYS A 251 -3.66 -31.20 -8.40
N ASP A 252 -3.64 -29.98 -7.88
CA ASP A 252 -3.10 -28.81 -8.55
C ASP A 252 -1.60 -28.65 -8.24
N PHE A 253 -1.22 -28.83 -6.98
CA PHE A 253 0.13 -28.54 -6.50
C PHE A 253 1.21 -29.47 -7.08
N VAL A 254 0.84 -30.69 -7.49
CA VAL A 254 1.76 -31.61 -8.19
C VAL A 254 2.36 -31.01 -9.47
N TYR A 255 1.66 -30.08 -10.11
CA TYR A 255 2.09 -29.40 -11.34
C TYR A 255 3.16 -28.32 -11.11
N TYR A 256 3.45 -27.96 -9.87
CA TYR A 256 4.48 -26.96 -9.54
C TYR A 256 5.90 -27.55 -9.51
N PHE A 257 6.03 -28.86 -9.68
CA PHE A 257 7.30 -29.59 -9.67
C PHE A 257 7.51 -30.27 -11.01
N ASP A 258 8.74 -30.16 -11.52
CA ASP A 258 9.16 -30.97 -12.66
C ASP A 258 9.36 -32.45 -12.25
N PRO A 259 9.40 -33.37 -13.23
CA PRO A 259 9.58 -34.78 -12.95
C PRO A 259 10.85 -35.13 -12.16
N ASP A 260 11.91 -34.32 -12.26
CA ASP A 260 13.20 -34.48 -11.58
C ASP A 260 13.23 -33.82 -10.19
N GLY A 261 12.12 -33.19 -9.77
CA GLY A 261 11.94 -32.58 -8.47
C GLY A 261 12.24 -31.08 -8.39
N LYS A 262 12.57 -30.39 -9.48
CA LYS A 262 12.74 -28.93 -9.47
C LYS A 262 11.39 -28.25 -9.29
N ALA A 263 11.29 -27.32 -8.35
CA ALA A 263 10.11 -26.47 -8.25
C ALA A 263 10.17 -25.36 -9.31
N ILE A 264 9.02 -24.89 -9.80
CA ILE A 264 8.93 -23.71 -10.66
C ILE A 264 9.01 -22.47 -9.76
N PRO A 265 10.12 -21.70 -9.73
CA PRO A 265 10.25 -20.58 -8.82
C PRO A 265 9.34 -19.42 -9.24
N PHE A 266 8.47 -18.96 -8.34
CA PHE A 266 7.65 -17.76 -8.51
C PHE A 266 7.21 -17.23 -7.13
N GLY A 267 6.89 -15.94 -7.04
CA GLY A 267 6.40 -15.31 -5.82
C GLY A 267 7.49 -14.88 -4.84
N ARG A 268 7.09 -14.59 -3.60
CA ARG A 268 7.97 -14.11 -2.53
C ARG A 268 8.61 -15.24 -1.73
N SER A 269 9.59 -14.91 -0.89
CA SER A 269 10.21 -15.83 0.07
C SER A 269 10.90 -17.04 -0.58
N MET A 270 11.36 -16.89 -1.82
CA MET A 270 12.11 -17.95 -2.52
C MET A 270 13.40 -18.33 -1.79
N THR A 271 13.90 -17.47 -0.90
CA THR A 271 15.07 -17.78 -0.06
C THR A 271 14.85 -18.94 0.91
N TYR A 272 13.61 -19.44 1.05
CA TYR A 272 13.30 -20.62 1.86
C TYR A 272 13.54 -21.94 1.11
N ARG A 273 13.92 -21.89 -0.16
CA ARG A 273 14.46 -23.03 -0.93
C ARG A 273 13.55 -24.25 -0.91
N PHE A 274 14.00 -25.35 -0.30
CA PHE A 274 13.25 -26.60 -0.19
C PHE A 274 12.05 -26.54 0.75
N ALA A 275 11.73 -25.40 1.38
CA ALA A 275 10.40 -25.17 1.95
C ALA A 275 9.27 -25.35 0.91
N MET A 276 9.57 -25.15 -0.38
CA MET A 276 8.62 -25.30 -1.49
C MET A 276 7.98 -26.68 -1.57
N VAL A 277 8.61 -27.73 -1.03
CA VAL A 277 8.07 -29.11 -1.06
C VAL A 277 7.42 -29.53 0.26
N GLY A 278 7.42 -28.65 1.27
CA GLY A 278 6.96 -28.92 2.64
C GLY A 278 5.54 -29.48 2.74
N PHE A 279 4.63 -29.03 1.87
CA PHE A 279 3.25 -29.53 1.81
C PHE A 279 3.18 -31.06 1.72
N TRP A 280 4.02 -31.69 0.89
CA TRP A 280 4.01 -33.14 0.69
C TRP A 280 4.42 -33.89 1.96
N GLY A 281 5.32 -33.31 2.74
CA GLY A 281 5.70 -33.85 4.03
C GLY A 281 4.59 -33.67 5.08
N ALA A 282 3.94 -32.51 5.11
CA ALA A 282 2.82 -32.24 6.01
C ALA A 282 1.60 -33.12 5.70
N LEU A 283 1.39 -33.48 4.43
CA LEU A 283 0.34 -34.39 4.00
C LEU A 283 0.52 -35.76 4.66
N ALA A 284 1.75 -36.27 4.66
CA ALA A 284 2.10 -37.49 5.38
C ALA A 284 1.92 -37.34 6.90
N PHE A 285 2.37 -36.23 7.49
CA PHE A 285 2.22 -35.96 8.92
C PHE A 285 0.76 -35.96 9.40
N ALA A 286 -0.16 -35.48 8.56
CA ALA A 286 -1.58 -35.35 8.88
C ALA A 286 -2.44 -36.58 8.54
N ASP A 287 -1.82 -37.67 8.08
CA ASP A 287 -2.49 -38.91 7.63
C ASP A 287 -3.60 -38.65 6.58
N VAL A 288 -3.32 -37.78 5.61
CA VAL A 288 -4.29 -37.47 4.55
C VAL A 288 -4.39 -38.66 3.60
N GLU A 289 -5.62 -39.10 3.34
CA GLU A 289 -5.90 -40.07 2.28
C GLU A 289 -5.58 -39.46 0.91
N LEU A 290 -4.79 -40.17 0.10
CA LEU A 290 -4.26 -39.64 -1.15
C LEU A 290 -5.28 -39.72 -2.29
N PRO A 291 -5.56 -38.61 -3.00
CA PRO A 291 -6.38 -38.65 -4.19
C PRO A 291 -5.61 -39.24 -5.37
N ALA A 292 -6.24 -40.11 -6.15
CA ALA A 292 -5.66 -40.58 -7.41
C ALA A 292 -5.28 -39.39 -8.33
N PRO A 293 -4.16 -39.46 -9.07
CA PRO A 293 -3.23 -40.59 -9.21
C PRO A 293 -2.11 -40.65 -8.15
N LEU A 294 -2.19 -39.86 -7.07
CA LEU A 294 -1.13 -39.80 -6.06
C LEU A 294 -1.15 -41.04 -5.17
N THR A 295 0.03 -41.65 -4.99
CA THR A 295 0.31 -42.76 -4.08
C THR A 295 1.36 -42.33 -3.05
N TRP A 296 1.57 -43.12 -1.99
CA TRP A 296 2.64 -42.81 -1.03
C TRP A 296 4.03 -42.86 -1.69
N GLY A 297 4.22 -43.72 -2.69
CA GLY A 297 5.46 -43.75 -3.48
C GLY A 297 5.66 -42.48 -4.30
N VAL A 298 4.60 -41.93 -4.89
CA VAL A 298 4.65 -40.65 -5.63
C VAL A 298 4.94 -39.48 -4.70
N VAL A 299 4.26 -39.40 -3.54
CA VAL A 299 4.47 -38.33 -2.54
C VAL A 299 5.88 -38.38 -1.97
N LYS A 300 6.39 -39.58 -1.65
CA LYS A 300 7.79 -39.79 -1.27
C LYS A 300 8.73 -39.32 -2.39
N GLY A 301 8.43 -39.67 -3.63
CA GLY A 301 9.19 -39.25 -4.81
C GLY A 301 9.26 -37.74 -5.00
N LEU A 302 8.15 -37.04 -4.86
CA LEU A 302 8.08 -35.57 -4.95
C LEU A 302 9.02 -34.91 -3.92
N LEU A 303 8.99 -35.40 -2.67
CA LEU A 303 9.86 -34.89 -1.61
C LEU A 303 11.34 -35.20 -1.87
N MET A 304 11.66 -36.48 -2.11
CA MET A 304 13.05 -36.93 -2.18
C MET A 304 13.78 -36.43 -3.43
N ARG A 305 13.11 -36.38 -4.59
CA ARG A 305 13.67 -35.76 -5.80
C ARG A 305 13.99 -34.29 -5.60
N HIS A 306 13.11 -33.56 -4.92
CA HIS A 306 13.34 -32.14 -4.62
C HIS A 306 14.59 -31.93 -3.75
N PHE A 307 14.75 -32.73 -2.69
CA PHE A 307 15.97 -32.70 -1.87
C PHE A 307 17.23 -33.06 -2.68
N ARG A 308 17.17 -34.08 -3.54
CA ARG A 308 18.29 -34.44 -4.42
C ARG A 308 18.67 -33.31 -5.37
N TRP A 309 17.69 -32.59 -5.91
CA TRP A 309 18.00 -31.40 -6.71
C TRP A 309 18.70 -30.32 -5.87
N TRP A 310 18.19 -29.99 -4.69
CA TRP A 310 18.84 -29.01 -3.81
C TRP A 310 20.23 -29.44 -3.36
N ALA A 311 20.49 -30.73 -3.20
CA ALA A 311 21.81 -31.27 -2.90
C ALA A 311 22.86 -30.87 -3.95
N THR A 312 22.45 -30.67 -5.21
CA THR A 312 23.34 -30.22 -6.30
C THR A 312 23.68 -28.74 -6.27
N GLN A 313 22.98 -27.93 -5.44
CA GLN A 313 23.16 -26.48 -5.36
C GLN A 313 24.23 -26.13 -4.32
N GLU A 314 25.50 -26.46 -4.60
CA GLU A 314 26.60 -26.34 -3.62
C GLU A 314 26.82 -24.90 -3.12
N ASP A 315 26.54 -23.89 -3.94
CA ASP A 315 26.74 -22.47 -3.61
C ASP A 315 25.64 -21.86 -2.74
N MET A 316 24.68 -22.66 -2.25
CA MET A 316 23.65 -22.20 -1.30
C MET A 316 24.16 -22.08 0.16
N PHE A 317 25.36 -22.58 0.42
CA PHE A 317 26.03 -22.53 1.72
C PHE A 317 27.08 -21.40 1.77
N ASN A 318 27.25 -20.80 2.94
CA ASN A 318 28.40 -19.99 3.29
C ASN A 318 29.62 -20.90 3.55
N THR A 319 30.81 -20.31 3.61
CA THR A 319 32.06 -21.03 3.87
C THR A 319 32.12 -21.70 5.24
N ASP A 320 31.25 -21.30 6.18
CA ASP A 320 31.11 -21.90 7.52
C ASP A 320 30.06 -23.03 7.57
N GLY A 321 29.45 -23.38 6.44
CA GLY A 321 28.39 -24.39 6.34
C GLY A 321 26.97 -23.88 6.63
N THR A 322 26.79 -22.62 7.03
CA THR A 322 25.44 -22.06 7.23
C THR A 322 24.77 -21.71 5.90
N LEU A 323 23.44 -21.65 5.86
CA LEU A 323 22.72 -21.23 4.66
C LEU A 323 22.91 -19.73 4.38
N ASN A 324 23.16 -19.36 3.12
CA ASN A 324 23.26 -17.96 2.70
C ASN A 324 21.90 -17.36 2.31
N LEU A 325 21.82 -16.03 2.18
CA LEU A 325 20.67 -15.33 1.61
C LEU A 325 20.72 -15.37 0.07
N GLY A 326 19.69 -15.94 -0.54
CA GLY A 326 19.64 -16.16 -1.99
C GLY A 326 18.77 -17.37 -2.34
N PHE A 327 18.97 -17.93 -3.53
CA PHE A 327 18.26 -19.12 -4.02
C PHE A 327 19.23 -20.28 -4.24
N SER A 328 19.74 -20.47 -5.46
CA SER A 328 20.79 -21.47 -5.78
C SER A 328 22.18 -21.04 -5.32
N TYR A 329 22.39 -19.74 -5.14
CA TYR A 329 23.62 -19.11 -4.67
C TYR A 329 23.29 -17.83 -3.89
N ALA A 330 24.29 -17.21 -3.28
CA ALA A 330 24.12 -15.96 -2.55
C ALA A 330 23.64 -14.83 -3.47
N ASN A 331 22.43 -14.30 -3.23
CA ASN A 331 21.83 -13.27 -4.06
C ASN A 331 20.94 -12.33 -3.22
N MET A 332 21.48 -11.14 -2.90
CA MET A 332 20.79 -10.12 -2.12
C MET A 332 19.75 -9.31 -2.91
N TYR A 333 19.69 -9.42 -4.25
CA TYR A 333 18.65 -8.73 -5.02
C TYR A 333 17.28 -9.42 -4.90
N LEU A 334 17.27 -10.72 -4.62
CA LEU A 334 16.08 -11.51 -4.39
C LEU A 334 15.37 -11.18 -3.08
N THR A 335 16.11 -10.75 -2.05
CA THR A 335 15.61 -10.68 -0.68
C THR A 335 14.47 -9.69 -0.49
N GLU A 336 13.58 -10.00 0.44
CA GLU A 336 12.60 -9.09 0.99
C GLU A 336 13.14 -8.28 2.17
N ASN A 337 12.47 -7.17 2.51
CA ASN A 337 12.84 -6.32 3.65
C ASN A 337 12.73 -7.00 5.02
N TYR A 338 12.10 -8.18 5.09
CA TYR A 338 11.97 -9.00 6.30
C TYR A 338 12.93 -10.19 6.33
N ASN A 339 13.80 -10.39 5.33
CA ASN A 339 14.75 -11.50 5.39
C ASN A 339 15.95 -11.12 6.26
N SER A 340 16.18 -11.89 7.32
CA SER A 340 17.41 -11.89 8.11
C SER A 340 18.33 -13.06 7.68
N PRO A 341 19.60 -13.11 8.11
CA PRO A 341 20.45 -14.30 7.93
C PRO A 341 19.85 -15.61 8.45
N GLY A 342 18.94 -15.56 9.44
CA GLY A 342 18.20 -16.72 9.96
C GLY A 342 17.06 -17.16 9.06
N SER A 343 16.58 -16.29 8.18
CA SER A 343 15.38 -16.53 7.38
C SER A 343 15.42 -17.80 6.51
N PRO A 344 16.53 -18.16 5.84
CA PRO A 344 16.60 -19.37 5.01
C PRO A 344 16.31 -20.68 5.75
N TYR A 345 16.50 -20.73 7.08
CA TYR A 345 16.21 -21.92 7.89
C TYR A 345 14.72 -22.24 8.01
N TRP A 346 13.83 -21.40 7.47
CA TRP A 346 12.43 -21.79 7.25
C TRP A 346 12.33 -23.08 6.42
N CYS A 347 13.31 -23.38 5.58
CA CYS A 347 13.43 -24.64 4.85
C CYS A 347 13.32 -25.91 5.72
N CYS A 348 13.61 -25.81 7.03
CA CYS A 348 13.56 -26.92 7.97
C CYS A 348 12.15 -27.54 8.14
N LEU A 349 11.08 -26.84 7.78
CA LEU A 349 9.71 -27.39 7.77
C LEU A 349 9.54 -28.61 6.87
N SER A 350 10.35 -28.74 5.81
CA SER A 350 10.25 -29.87 4.88
C SER A 350 10.76 -31.18 5.47
N PHE A 351 11.35 -31.15 6.66
CA PHE A 351 11.74 -32.34 7.42
C PHE A 351 10.61 -32.89 8.31
N VAL A 352 9.40 -32.31 8.28
CA VAL A 352 8.27 -32.78 9.08
C VAL A 352 7.96 -34.29 8.98
N PRO A 353 8.21 -35.01 7.86
CA PRO A 353 8.04 -36.46 7.81
C PRO A 353 8.92 -37.24 8.78
N LEU A 354 10.01 -36.66 9.28
CA LEU A 354 10.87 -37.32 10.26
C LEU A 354 10.16 -37.61 11.58
N ALA A 355 9.09 -36.86 11.90
CA ALA A 355 8.25 -37.10 13.07
C ALA A 355 7.40 -38.39 12.94
N LEU A 356 7.26 -38.94 11.73
CA LEU A 356 6.50 -40.15 11.49
C LEU A 356 7.28 -41.39 11.98
N PRO A 357 6.58 -42.42 12.51
CA PRO A 357 7.21 -43.69 12.84
C PRO A 357 7.67 -44.42 11.57
N GLU A 358 8.70 -45.26 11.68
CA GLU A 358 9.25 -46.02 10.54
C GLU A 358 8.23 -46.93 9.86
N SER A 359 7.18 -47.33 10.57
CA SER A 359 6.08 -48.15 10.05
C SER A 359 5.11 -47.39 9.15
N HIS A 360 5.16 -46.06 9.11
CA HIS A 360 4.22 -45.26 8.32
C HIS A 360 4.38 -45.55 6.80
N PRO A 361 3.29 -45.65 6.01
CA PRO A 361 3.33 -45.94 4.57
C PRO A 361 4.28 -45.06 3.75
N PHE A 362 4.41 -43.79 4.12
CA PHE A 362 5.40 -42.88 3.52
C PHE A 362 6.84 -43.43 3.57
N TRP A 363 7.23 -44.08 4.65
CA TRP A 363 8.58 -44.65 4.80
C TRP A 363 8.68 -46.04 4.18
N THR A 364 7.68 -46.89 4.39
CA THR A 364 7.70 -48.30 3.99
C THR A 364 7.45 -48.53 2.49
N THR A 365 6.78 -47.60 1.81
CA THR A 365 6.53 -47.70 0.36
C THR A 365 7.80 -47.36 -0.44
N PRO A 366 8.12 -48.11 -1.52
CA PRO A 366 9.16 -47.72 -2.47
C PRO A 366 8.89 -46.35 -3.11
N GLU A 367 9.94 -45.64 -3.50
CA GLU A 367 9.79 -44.39 -4.26
C GLU A 367 9.23 -44.71 -5.67
N GLU A 368 8.20 -43.96 -6.10
CA GLU A 368 7.63 -44.05 -7.45
C GLU A 368 8.03 -42.82 -8.30
N PRO A 369 8.06 -42.95 -9.64
CA PRO A 369 8.33 -41.84 -10.54
C PRO A 369 7.23 -40.76 -10.46
N TYR A 370 7.53 -39.59 -11.00
CA TYR A 370 6.50 -38.55 -11.21
C TYR A 370 5.40 -39.10 -12.13
N PRO A 371 4.10 -38.91 -11.83
CA PRO A 371 3.00 -39.58 -12.52
C PRO A 371 2.66 -38.95 -13.89
N SER A 372 3.66 -38.72 -14.74
CA SER A 372 3.52 -38.00 -16.03
C SER A 372 2.45 -38.61 -16.94
N ALA A 373 2.30 -39.94 -16.94
CA ALA A 373 1.32 -40.64 -17.79
C ALA A 373 -0.13 -40.40 -17.35
N ALA A 374 -0.36 -40.03 -16.09
CA ALA A 374 -1.70 -39.80 -15.54
C ALA A 374 -2.07 -38.31 -15.45
N LEU A 375 -1.11 -37.41 -15.66
CA LEU A 375 -1.30 -35.97 -15.60
C LEU A 375 -1.37 -35.38 -17.02
N SER A 376 -2.31 -34.48 -17.25
CA SER A 376 -2.37 -33.73 -18.52
C SER A 376 -1.11 -32.88 -18.69
N PRO A 377 -0.46 -32.84 -19.87
CA PRO A 377 0.69 -31.98 -20.14
C PRO A 377 0.41 -30.48 -19.99
N VAL A 378 -0.86 -30.07 -20.11
CA VAL A 378 -1.31 -28.69 -19.92
C VAL A 378 -2.48 -28.69 -18.95
N LYS A 379 -2.39 -27.89 -17.89
CA LYS A 379 -3.41 -27.82 -16.83
C LYS A 379 -3.74 -26.37 -16.50
N SER A 380 -5.01 -25.98 -16.69
CA SER A 380 -5.54 -24.71 -16.18
C SER A 380 -5.74 -24.80 -14.66
N LEU A 381 -5.16 -23.84 -13.93
CA LEU A 381 -5.30 -23.68 -12.49
C LEU A 381 -6.12 -22.42 -12.21
N GLU A 382 -7.42 -22.62 -11.96
CA GLU A 382 -8.41 -21.54 -11.97
C GLU A 382 -8.17 -20.47 -10.90
N TYR A 383 -7.92 -20.89 -9.66
CA TYR A 383 -7.78 -19.99 -8.51
C TYR A 383 -6.51 -19.15 -8.57
N PRO A 384 -5.30 -19.71 -8.77
CA PRO A 384 -4.09 -18.92 -8.89
C PRO A 384 -3.97 -18.21 -10.25
N LYS A 385 -4.88 -18.46 -11.20
CA LYS A 385 -4.88 -17.91 -12.56
C LYS A 385 -3.59 -18.27 -13.31
N HIS A 386 -3.22 -19.53 -13.21
CA HIS A 386 -2.06 -20.11 -13.89
C HIS A 386 -2.48 -21.13 -14.94
N ILE A 387 -1.61 -21.36 -15.93
CA ILE A 387 -1.64 -22.56 -16.76
C ILE A 387 -0.31 -23.25 -16.56
N ALA A 388 -0.33 -24.43 -15.94
CA ALA A 388 0.85 -25.25 -15.76
C ALA A 388 1.11 -26.11 -17.00
N VAL A 389 2.38 -26.20 -17.39
CA VAL A 389 2.82 -26.89 -18.59
C VAL A 389 3.96 -27.85 -18.25
N HIS A 390 3.80 -29.12 -18.63
CA HIS A 390 4.79 -30.20 -18.60
C HIS A 390 4.85 -30.84 -19.99
N ARG A 391 5.59 -30.22 -20.90
CA ARG A 391 5.64 -30.61 -22.32
C ARG A 391 7.00 -30.32 -22.91
N GLY A 392 7.42 -31.12 -23.90
CA GLY A 392 8.74 -30.94 -24.55
C GLY A 392 9.93 -31.04 -23.60
N GLY A 393 9.79 -31.78 -22.48
CA GLY A 393 10.84 -31.86 -21.46
C GLY A 393 10.99 -30.59 -20.60
N HIS A 394 10.07 -29.63 -20.71
CA HIS A 394 10.09 -28.37 -19.98
C HIS A 394 8.87 -28.25 -19.04
N SER A 395 9.13 -27.80 -17.81
CA SER A 395 8.11 -27.52 -16.80
C SER A 395 8.08 -26.04 -16.46
N PHE A 396 6.94 -25.38 -16.70
CA PHE A 396 6.78 -23.95 -16.48
C PHE A 396 5.31 -23.57 -16.24
N LEU A 397 5.11 -22.35 -15.73
CA LEU A 397 3.79 -21.74 -15.54
C LEU A 397 3.65 -20.57 -16.51
N LEU A 398 2.52 -20.48 -17.20
CA LEU A 398 2.00 -19.19 -17.66
C LEU A 398 1.23 -18.56 -16.50
N SER A 399 1.48 -17.28 -16.23
CA SER A 399 0.94 -16.61 -15.03
C SER A 399 0.30 -15.27 -15.35
N SER A 400 -0.90 -15.06 -14.81
CA SER A 400 -1.57 -13.76 -14.71
C SER A 400 -2.37 -13.73 -13.41
N GLY A 401 -2.58 -12.58 -12.78
CA GLY A 401 -3.53 -12.46 -11.65
C GLY A 401 -2.95 -12.65 -10.25
N GLN A 402 -1.70 -13.09 -10.10
CA GLN A 402 -1.00 -12.98 -8.82
C GLN A 402 -0.58 -11.53 -8.55
N ALA A 403 -0.77 -11.05 -7.32
CA ALA A 403 -0.33 -9.72 -6.92
C ALA A 403 -0.10 -9.64 -5.40
N CYS A 404 0.92 -8.89 -5.00
CA CYS A 404 1.22 -8.65 -3.59
C CYS A 404 0.39 -7.46 -3.07
N HIS A 405 -0.30 -7.63 -1.93
CA HIS A 405 -1.14 -6.58 -1.35
C HIS A 405 -0.35 -5.41 -0.73
N TYR A 406 0.97 -5.59 -0.55
CA TYR A 406 1.89 -4.58 -0.03
C TYR A 406 3.10 -4.38 -0.98
N PRO A 407 3.82 -3.24 -0.89
CA PRO A 407 5.00 -2.98 -1.70
C PRO A 407 6.13 -3.97 -1.40
N LEU A 408 6.28 -4.98 -2.24
CA LEU A 408 7.35 -5.98 -2.16
C LEU A 408 8.51 -5.60 -3.09
N ARG A 409 9.76 -5.82 -2.66
CA ARG A 409 10.93 -5.64 -3.52
C ARG A 409 10.82 -6.54 -4.75
N ALA A 410 11.02 -5.94 -5.93
CA ALA A 410 10.94 -6.61 -7.23
C ALA A 410 9.58 -7.32 -7.46
N THR A 411 8.47 -6.72 -7.01
CA THR A 411 7.10 -7.27 -7.21
C THR A 411 6.84 -7.67 -8.67
N GLN A 412 7.25 -6.83 -9.62
CA GLN A 412 7.12 -7.11 -11.05
C GLN A 412 7.79 -8.45 -11.43
N ALA A 413 8.97 -8.75 -10.89
CA ALA A 413 9.67 -9.99 -11.19
C ALA A 413 8.99 -11.19 -10.53
N LYS A 414 8.54 -11.02 -9.29
CA LYS A 414 7.99 -12.10 -8.46
C LYS A 414 6.56 -12.50 -8.85
N TYR A 415 5.76 -11.57 -9.38
CA TYR A 415 4.35 -11.81 -9.74
C TYR A 415 3.93 -11.32 -11.13
N GLY A 416 4.73 -10.46 -11.75
CA GLY A 416 4.35 -9.77 -12.99
C GLY A 416 4.75 -10.49 -14.29
N LYS A 417 5.58 -11.53 -14.23
CA LYS A 417 6.05 -12.25 -15.43
C LYS A 417 4.92 -13.01 -16.10
N PHE A 418 5.02 -13.12 -17.42
CA PHE A 418 4.11 -13.92 -18.23
C PHE A 418 4.38 -15.41 -18.08
N ALA A 419 5.63 -15.80 -17.81
CA ALA A 419 6.01 -17.18 -17.59
C ALA A 419 7.08 -17.34 -16.50
N TYR A 420 7.05 -18.47 -15.78
CA TYR A 420 8.04 -18.88 -14.77
C TYR A 420 8.50 -20.30 -15.06
N SER A 421 9.80 -20.57 -15.08
CA SER A 421 10.38 -21.84 -15.53
C SER A 421 11.17 -22.56 -14.43
N ALA A 422 10.97 -23.88 -14.29
CA ALA A 422 11.76 -24.71 -13.37
C ALA A 422 13.24 -24.86 -13.77
N SER A 423 13.56 -24.68 -15.07
CA SER A 423 14.93 -24.84 -15.60
C SER A 423 15.64 -23.50 -15.82
N PHE A 424 14.87 -22.45 -16.05
CA PHE A 424 15.34 -21.10 -16.38
C PHE A 424 14.73 -20.14 -15.37
N GLY A 425 15.12 -20.28 -14.10
CA GLY A 425 14.59 -19.49 -12.99
C GLY A 425 14.58 -17.99 -13.32
N TYR A 426 13.68 -17.24 -12.70
CA TYR A 426 13.43 -15.86 -13.14
C TYR A 426 14.53 -14.88 -12.72
N SER A 427 14.63 -13.74 -13.42
CA SER A 427 15.50 -12.63 -12.99
C SER A 427 14.76 -11.55 -12.20
N VAL A 428 15.46 -11.00 -11.20
CA VAL A 428 15.11 -9.81 -10.44
C VAL A 428 16.00 -8.64 -10.87
N PRO A 429 15.49 -7.39 -10.86
CA PRO A 429 16.32 -6.24 -11.20
C PRO A 429 17.46 -6.03 -10.19
N THR A 430 18.66 -5.75 -10.70
CA THR A 430 19.82 -5.30 -9.91
C THR A 430 19.77 -3.78 -9.65
N GLY A 431 19.05 -3.06 -10.50
CA GLY A 431 18.86 -1.61 -10.45
C GLY A 431 17.67 -1.17 -11.31
N GLY A 432 17.49 0.15 -11.43
CA GLY A 432 16.40 0.77 -12.18
C GLY A 432 16.83 1.45 -13.48
N TYR A 433 18.12 1.45 -13.80
CA TYR A 433 18.69 2.17 -14.92
C TYR A 433 19.11 1.19 -16.03
N GLN A 434 18.63 1.42 -17.23
CA GLN A 434 18.84 0.59 -18.42
C GLN A 434 18.21 -0.81 -18.34
N LEU A 435 18.17 -1.47 -19.50
CA LEU A 435 17.46 -2.72 -19.69
C LEU A 435 18.19 -3.90 -19.01
N GLU A 436 19.52 -3.85 -18.99
CA GLU A 436 20.44 -4.83 -18.43
C GLU A 436 20.25 -4.98 -16.92
N GLN A 437 20.08 -3.86 -16.20
CA GLN A 437 19.78 -3.86 -14.76
C GLN A 437 18.34 -4.29 -14.47
N HIS A 438 17.41 -3.97 -15.38
CA HIS A 438 16.00 -4.32 -15.22
C HIS A 438 15.75 -5.82 -15.46
N ALA A 439 16.53 -6.45 -16.36
CA ALA A 439 16.49 -7.86 -16.73
C ALA A 439 15.06 -8.42 -16.90
N PRO A 440 14.24 -7.88 -17.82
CA PRO A 440 12.82 -8.25 -17.95
C PRO A 440 12.61 -9.59 -18.69
N ASP A 441 13.16 -10.68 -18.17
CA ASP A 441 12.84 -12.02 -18.70
C ASP A 441 11.36 -12.34 -18.47
N SER A 442 10.77 -12.97 -19.49
CA SER A 442 9.36 -13.32 -19.57
C SER A 442 8.40 -12.13 -19.37
N MET A 443 8.79 -10.95 -19.87
CA MET A 443 7.99 -9.72 -19.78
C MET A 443 8.06 -8.89 -21.05
N LEU A 444 7.09 -8.00 -21.22
CA LEU A 444 7.12 -6.85 -22.12
C LEU A 444 7.48 -5.62 -21.28
N ALA A 445 8.66 -5.08 -21.54
CA ALA A 445 9.17 -3.86 -20.94
C ALA A 445 8.97 -2.67 -21.88
N LEU A 446 8.58 -1.53 -21.32
CA LEU A 446 8.27 -0.30 -22.06
C LEU A 446 9.05 0.86 -21.43
N SER A 447 9.60 1.75 -22.26
CA SER A 447 10.35 2.95 -21.83
C SER A 447 9.88 4.18 -22.62
N ASP A 448 9.67 5.30 -21.95
CA ASP A 448 9.31 6.60 -22.55
C ASP A 448 10.46 7.62 -22.54
N ASP A 449 11.65 7.21 -22.12
CA ASP A 449 12.81 8.08 -21.86
C ASP A 449 14.08 7.67 -22.62
N GLY A 450 13.93 6.93 -23.73
CA GLY A 450 15.07 6.53 -24.56
C GLY A 450 15.82 5.28 -24.07
N GLY A 451 15.19 4.50 -23.19
CA GLY A 451 15.74 3.24 -22.67
C GLY A 451 16.46 3.34 -21.34
N ASP A 452 16.39 4.49 -20.66
CA ASP A 452 17.00 4.71 -19.35
C ASP A 452 16.17 4.04 -18.23
N ILE A 453 14.84 4.13 -18.27
CA ILE A 453 13.96 3.52 -17.27
C ILE A 453 12.89 2.68 -17.96
N TRP A 454 12.70 1.46 -17.45
CA TRP A 454 11.76 0.49 -17.99
C TRP A 454 10.62 0.20 -17.02
N GLN A 455 9.39 0.18 -17.55
CA GLN A 455 8.18 -0.27 -16.85
C GLN A 455 7.73 -1.62 -17.38
N THR A 456 7.29 -2.48 -16.47
CA THR A 456 6.78 -3.83 -16.74
C THR A 456 5.49 -4.06 -15.97
N ARG A 457 4.76 -5.13 -16.30
CA ARG A 457 3.52 -5.49 -15.61
C ARG A 457 3.78 -5.72 -14.12
N ARG A 458 3.15 -4.92 -13.27
CA ARG A 458 3.17 -5.08 -11.80
C ARG A 458 1.89 -5.70 -11.26
N VAL A 459 0.75 -5.34 -11.87
CA VAL A 459 -0.59 -5.76 -11.49
C VAL A 459 -1.37 -6.04 -12.77
N ALA A 460 -2.10 -7.15 -12.80
CA ALA A 460 -3.07 -7.46 -13.84
C ALA A 460 -4.46 -6.98 -13.40
N LEU A 461 -5.16 -6.22 -14.24
CA LEU A 461 -6.43 -5.57 -13.89
C LEU A 461 -7.66 -6.48 -14.07
N ASN A 462 -7.60 -7.42 -15.01
CA ASN A 462 -8.73 -8.27 -15.42
C ASN A 462 -8.24 -9.67 -15.85
N ALA A 463 -7.35 -10.27 -15.06
CA ALA A 463 -6.81 -11.61 -15.33
C ALA A 463 -7.91 -12.68 -15.33
N ARG A 464 -7.98 -13.45 -16.41
CA ARG A 464 -8.96 -14.53 -16.60
C ARG A 464 -8.41 -15.64 -17.50
N ILE A 465 -9.02 -16.81 -17.43
CA ILE A 465 -8.78 -17.92 -18.35
C ILE A 465 -9.94 -17.96 -19.34
N GLU A 466 -9.63 -17.87 -20.62
CA GLU A 466 -10.55 -18.07 -21.73
C GLU A 466 -10.24 -19.41 -22.40
N TRP A 467 -11.19 -19.96 -23.14
CA TRP A 467 -11.04 -21.21 -23.87
C TRP A 467 -11.24 -20.95 -25.36
N HIS A 468 -10.21 -21.23 -26.15
CA HIS A 468 -10.22 -21.08 -27.60
C HIS A 468 -9.80 -22.42 -28.19
N ASP A 469 -10.67 -23.07 -28.97
CA ASP A 469 -10.43 -24.41 -29.54
C ASP A 469 -9.99 -25.45 -28.50
N ASP A 470 -10.66 -25.49 -27.35
CA ASP A 470 -10.32 -26.34 -26.17
C ASP A 470 -8.93 -26.10 -25.56
N VAL A 471 -8.23 -25.03 -25.96
CA VAL A 471 -6.96 -24.60 -25.38
C VAL A 471 -7.21 -23.48 -24.35
N PRO A 472 -6.78 -23.65 -23.09
CA PRO A 472 -6.89 -22.59 -22.11
C PRO A 472 -5.90 -21.46 -22.44
N THR A 473 -6.39 -20.22 -22.45
CA THR A 473 -5.60 -19.01 -22.73
C THR A 473 -5.74 -18.03 -21.58
N LEU A 474 -4.62 -17.56 -21.03
CA LEU A 474 -4.64 -16.53 -19.99
C LEU A 474 -4.68 -15.15 -20.62
N VAL A 475 -5.70 -14.36 -20.28
CA VAL A 475 -5.88 -13.00 -20.78
C VAL A 475 -5.78 -12.01 -19.62
N SER A 476 -4.99 -10.95 -19.79
CA SER A 476 -4.86 -9.90 -18.79
C SER A 476 -4.47 -8.53 -19.37
N GLY A 477 -5.18 -7.51 -18.93
CA GLY A 477 -4.93 -6.10 -19.17
C GLY A 477 -4.09 -5.47 -18.06
N TRP A 478 -3.21 -4.55 -18.41
CA TRP A 478 -2.40 -3.76 -17.49
C TRP A 478 -2.05 -2.40 -18.09
N LYS A 479 -1.68 -1.46 -17.22
CA LYS A 479 -1.37 -0.08 -17.59
C LYS A 479 -0.06 0.38 -16.94
N PRO A 480 1.05 0.51 -17.69
CA PRO A 480 2.29 1.08 -17.16
C PRO A 480 2.17 2.59 -16.92
N TRP A 481 1.37 3.28 -17.72
CA TRP A 481 0.97 4.68 -17.56
C TRP A 481 -0.53 4.83 -17.83
N SER A 482 -1.13 5.98 -17.50
CA SER A 482 -2.58 6.20 -17.64
C SER A 482 -3.08 6.16 -19.10
N ASP A 483 -2.21 6.50 -20.05
CA ASP A 483 -2.42 6.61 -21.49
C ASP A 483 -1.77 5.46 -22.29
N VAL A 484 -1.29 4.42 -21.60
CA VAL A 484 -0.74 3.22 -22.22
C VAL A 484 -1.51 2.02 -21.73
N GLU A 485 -2.15 1.31 -22.65
CA GLU A 485 -2.94 0.11 -22.37
C GLU A 485 -2.29 -1.09 -23.03
N VAL A 486 -2.10 -2.15 -22.26
CA VAL A 486 -1.57 -3.42 -22.77
C VAL A 486 -2.53 -4.53 -22.38
N GLU A 487 -3.05 -5.25 -23.37
CA GLU A 487 -3.77 -6.51 -23.17
C GLU A 487 -2.91 -7.67 -23.65
N SER A 488 -2.69 -8.65 -22.79
CA SER A 488 -1.77 -9.77 -23.00
C SER A 488 -2.52 -11.10 -22.99
N TYR A 489 -2.23 -11.94 -23.98
CA TYR A 489 -2.77 -13.29 -24.18
C TYR A 489 -1.61 -14.28 -24.09
N LEU A 490 -1.73 -15.29 -23.24
CA LEU A 490 -0.71 -16.31 -23.02
C LEU A 490 -1.29 -17.68 -23.38
N ILE A 491 -0.72 -18.30 -24.39
CA ILE A 491 -1.23 -19.54 -24.99
C ILE A 491 -0.16 -20.63 -24.76
N PRO A 492 -0.52 -21.77 -24.16
CA PRO A 492 0.41 -22.87 -23.91
C PRO A 492 0.83 -23.57 -25.22
N PRO A 493 1.88 -24.41 -25.17
CA PRO A 493 2.30 -25.18 -26.33
C PRO A 493 1.23 -26.17 -26.83
N CYS A 494 1.24 -26.43 -28.13
CA CYS A 494 0.36 -27.37 -28.82
C CYS A 494 1.15 -28.55 -29.44
N ASP A 495 0.43 -29.58 -29.88
CA ASP A 495 1.01 -30.79 -30.47
C ASP A 495 1.86 -30.43 -31.72
N GLY A 496 3.07 -30.98 -31.80
CA GLY A 496 4.04 -30.68 -32.85
C GLY A 496 4.90 -29.44 -32.60
N HIS A 497 4.56 -28.61 -31.61
CA HIS A 497 5.31 -27.41 -31.22
C HIS A 497 5.60 -27.38 -29.72
N ASP A 498 5.99 -28.53 -29.17
CA ASP A 498 6.01 -28.82 -27.73
C ASP A 498 6.87 -27.88 -26.87
N ASN A 499 7.89 -27.25 -27.45
CA ASN A 499 8.80 -26.32 -26.77
C ASN A 499 8.47 -24.84 -26.99
N TRP A 500 7.32 -24.54 -27.60
CA TRP A 500 6.91 -23.19 -27.97
C TRP A 500 5.63 -22.78 -27.24
N HIS A 501 5.65 -21.66 -26.55
CA HIS A 501 4.41 -20.99 -26.12
C HIS A 501 4.26 -19.65 -26.84
N ILE A 502 3.02 -19.20 -27.00
CA ILE A 502 2.72 -17.94 -27.68
C ILE A 502 2.33 -16.88 -26.66
N ARG A 503 2.85 -15.66 -26.85
CA ARG A 503 2.45 -14.45 -26.13
C ARG A 503 2.01 -13.42 -27.14
N ALA A 504 0.79 -12.91 -27.00
CA ALA A 504 0.31 -11.81 -27.82
C ALA A 504 0.03 -10.59 -26.95
N HIS A 505 0.44 -9.41 -27.41
CA HIS A 505 0.27 -8.15 -26.70
C HIS A 505 -0.37 -7.12 -27.64
N ARG A 506 -1.57 -6.66 -27.30
CA ARG A 506 -2.18 -5.47 -27.90
C ARG A 506 -1.75 -4.25 -27.10
N VAL A 507 -0.94 -3.39 -27.71
CA VAL A 507 -0.43 -2.15 -27.09
C VAL A 507 -1.09 -0.95 -27.74
N ARG A 508 -1.77 -0.13 -26.94
CA ARG A 508 -2.27 1.20 -27.33
C ARG A 508 -1.51 2.25 -26.54
N THR A 509 -0.98 3.28 -27.20
CA THR A 509 -0.15 4.29 -26.53
C THR A 509 -0.45 5.71 -26.97
N GLY A 510 -0.64 6.63 -26.02
CA GLY A 510 -0.70 8.07 -26.24
C GLY A 510 0.66 8.77 -26.32
N ARG A 511 1.76 8.01 -26.20
CA ARG A 511 3.13 8.53 -26.13
C ARG A 511 4.11 7.71 -26.99
N LYS A 512 5.28 8.28 -27.24
CA LYS A 512 6.40 7.55 -27.86
C LYS A 512 6.93 6.53 -26.86
N LEU A 513 7.12 5.28 -27.28
CA LEU A 513 7.64 4.21 -26.44
C LEU A 513 8.73 3.42 -27.16
N MET A 514 9.76 3.03 -26.43
CA MET A 514 10.61 1.89 -26.78
C MET A 514 10.06 0.64 -26.11
N THR A 515 10.14 -0.49 -26.81
CA THR A 515 9.68 -1.78 -26.28
C THR A 515 10.82 -2.79 -26.22
N SER A 516 10.77 -3.71 -25.25
CA SER A 516 11.63 -4.88 -25.20
C SER A 516 10.88 -6.05 -24.58
N GLU A 517 10.69 -7.11 -25.34
CA GLU A 517 10.06 -8.34 -24.85
C GLU A 517 11.10 -9.43 -24.68
N GLY A 518 11.26 -9.96 -23.47
CA GLY A 518 12.25 -10.98 -23.15
C GLY A 518 11.69 -12.40 -23.20
N ALA A 519 12.50 -13.35 -23.68
CA ALA A 519 12.30 -14.79 -23.50
C ALA A 519 12.56 -15.21 -22.04
N PHE A 520 12.96 -16.46 -21.78
CA PHE A 520 13.60 -16.80 -20.51
C PHE A 520 15.06 -16.30 -20.49
N ALA A 521 15.59 -16.01 -19.31
CA ALA A 521 17.03 -15.80 -19.14
C ALA A 521 17.73 -17.16 -19.04
N ILE A 522 18.86 -17.34 -19.73
CA ILE A 522 19.62 -18.59 -19.76
C ILE A 522 21.08 -18.35 -19.36
N TYR A 523 21.74 -19.38 -18.81
CA TYR A 523 23.17 -19.34 -18.48
C TYR A 523 24.01 -18.81 -19.65
N GLY A 524 24.75 -17.75 -19.39
CA GLY A 524 25.35 -16.90 -20.42
C GLY A 524 26.82 -17.13 -20.69
N CYS A 525 27.42 -18.19 -20.16
CA CYS A 525 28.86 -18.42 -20.26
C CYS A 525 29.20 -19.72 -21.00
N ARG A 526 30.32 -19.68 -21.74
CA ARG A 526 30.89 -20.81 -22.45
C ARG A 526 31.34 -21.91 -21.50
N SER A 527 31.07 -23.16 -21.87
CA SER A 527 31.42 -24.34 -21.09
C SER A 527 32.94 -24.59 -21.02
N ASP A 528 33.69 -24.23 -22.04
CA ASP A 528 35.14 -24.48 -22.15
C ASP A 528 36.00 -23.56 -21.27
N ASN A 529 35.61 -22.29 -21.14
CA ASN A 529 36.45 -21.24 -20.56
C ASN A 529 35.72 -20.27 -19.61
N GLY A 530 34.39 -20.36 -19.48
CA GLY A 530 33.59 -19.55 -18.55
C GLY A 530 33.44 -18.07 -18.93
N ARG A 531 33.87 -17.65 -20.13
CA ARG A 531 33.61 -16.31 -20.68
C ARG A 531 32.17 -16.22 -21.19
N PHE A 532 31.67 -15.00 -21.39
CA PHE A 532 30.37 -14.80 -22.00
C PHE A 532 30.26 -15.45 -23.39
N LEU A 533 29.09 -15.99 -23.70
CA LEU A 533 28.78 -16.52 -25.02
C LEU A 533 28.76 -15.40 -26.06
N GLY A 534 29.45 -15.65 -27.17
CA GLY A 534 29.40 -14.80 -28.36
C GLY A 534 28.42 -15.34 -29.40
N PRO A 535 28.44 -14.81 -30.64
CA PRO A 535 27.78 -15.43 -31.79
C PRO A 535 28.23 -16.88 -32.00
N PHE A 536 27.43 -17.69 -32.68
CA PHE A 536 27.83 -19.07 -33.05
C PHE A 536 29.14 -19.08 -33.86
N GLU A 537 30.11 -19.88 -33.42
CA GLU A 537 31.38 -20.14 -34.11
C GLU A 537 31.40 -21.58 -34.67
N GLU A 538 32.12 -21.82 -35.78
CA GLU A 538 32.23 -23.15 -36.36
C GLU A 538 32.83 -24.16 -35.37
N GLY A 539 32.13 -25.28 -35.15
CA GLY A 539 32.56 -26.37 -34.26
C GLY A 539 32.12 -26.24 -32.80
N LEU A 540 31.46 -25.15 -32.39
CA LEU A 540 30.89 -25.00 -31.04
C LEU A 540 29.37 -25.24 -31.04
N GLY A 541 28.89 -26.05 -30.08
CA GLY A 541 27.46 -26.34 -29.88
C GLY A 541 26.69 -25.26 -29.08
N GLU A 542 27.38 -24.20 -28.65
CA GLU A 542 26.86 -23.10 -27.84
C GLU A 542 27.10 -21.75 -28.54
N GLY A 543 26.23 -20.76 -28.31
CA GLY A 543 26.34 -19.45 -28.96
C GLY A 543 25.05 -18.65 -28.95
N THR A 544 25.08 -17.51 -29.62
CA THR A 544 23.96 -16.57 -29.74
C THR A 544 23.62 -16.29 -31.20
N LEU A 545 22.34 -16.01 -31.47
CA LEU A 545 21.81 -15.57 -32.75
C LEU A 545 21.00 -14.28 -32.53
N GLN A 546 21.27 -13.27 -33.35
CA GLN A 546 20.55 -11.99 -33.36
C GLN A 546 20.23 -11.64 -34.81
N GLU A 547 18.94 -11.69 -35.17
CA GLU A 547 18.46 -11.38 -36.51
C GLU A 547 17.21 -10.50 -36.43
N SER A 548 16.75 -9.96 -37.56
CA SER A 548 15.42 -9.34 -37.61
C SER A 548 14.36 -10.37 -37.22
N GLN A 549 13.41 -9.97 -36.37
CA GLN A 549 12.30 -10.76 -35.86
C GLN A 549 12.64 -11.99 -35.01
N ARG A 550 13.92 -12.30 -34.74
CA ARG A 550 14.27 -13.45 -33.88
C ARG A 550 15.61 -13.33 -33.16
N ALA A 551 15.67 -13.94 -31.99
CA ALA A 551 16.91 -14.11 -31.22
C ALA A 551 16.94 -15.48 -30.54
N LEU A 552 18.14 -16.05 -30.38
CA LEU A 552 18.36 -17.36 -29.75
C LEU A 552 19.65 -17.32 -28.91
N THR A 553 19.66 -18.03 -27.80
CA THR A 553 20.86 -18.33 -27.02
C THR A 553 20.88 -19.81 -26.67
N VAL A 554 22.01 -20.46 -26.91
CA VAL A 554 22.26 -21.88 -26.60
C VAL A 554 23.48 -21.98 -25.72
N SER A 555 23.35 -22.70 -24.60
CA SER A 555 24.40 -22.92 -23.64
C SER A 555 24.31 -24.33 -23.05
N SER A 556 25.19 -24.65 -22.10
CA SER A 556 25.13 -25.90 -21.35
C SER A 556 23.82 -26.10 -20.56
N ALA A 557 23.04 -25.03 -20.34
CA ALA A 557 21.71 -25.12 -19.70
C ALA A 557 20.58 -25.48 -20.69
N GLY A 558 20.83 -25.45 -22.00
CA GLY A 558 19.85 -25.73 -23.04
C GLY A 558 19.77 -24.62 -24.09
N ALA A 559 18.59 -24.42 -24.67
CA ALA A 559 18.33 -23.40 -25.69
C ALA A 559 17.09 -22.57 -25.35
N VAL A 560 17.20 -21.24 -25.47
CA VAL A 560 16.08 -20.30 -25.30
C VAL A 560 16.07 -19.32 -26.44
N GLY A 561 14.90 -19.09 -27.04
CA GLY A 561 14.75 -18.16 -28.15
C GLY A 561 13.37 -17.51 -28.22
N ILE A 562 13.25 -16.55 -29.12
CA ILE A 562 12.06 -15.71 -29.29
C ILE A 562 11.93 -15.32 -30.76
N VAL A 563 10.70 -15.39 -31.30
CA VAL A 563 10.39 -15.15 -32.72
C VAL A 563 9.09 -14.33 -32.82
N GLU A 564 9.08 -13.28 -33.63
CA GLU A 564 7.84 -12.58 -34.03
C GLU A 564 7.16 -13.40 -35.14
N LEU A 565 5.88 -13.73 -34.93
CA LEU A 565 5.11 -14.55 -35.87
C LEU A 565 4.48 -13.72 -37.01
N GLN A 566 4.33 -12.41 -36.83
CA GLN A 566 3.76 -11.55 -37.87
C GLN A 566 4.83 -11.03 -38.81
N ALA A 567 4.80 -11.48 -40.07
CA ALA A 567 5.75 -11.03 -41.10
C ALA A 567 5.73 -9.51 -41.34
N ALA A 568 4.58 -8.85 -41.16
CA ALA A 568 4.41 -7.41 -41.36
C ALA A 568 4.92 -6.55 -40.19
N VAL A 569 5.25 -7.14 -39.04
CA VAL A 569 5.68 -6.41 -37.84
C VAL A 569 7.20 -6.53 -37.71
N GLU A 570 7.91 -5.42 -37.95
CA GLU A 570 9.37 -5.41 -37.81
C GLU A 570 9.77 -5.19 -36.35
N ARG A 571 10.53 -6.15 -35.80
CA ARG A 571 11.13 -6.07 -34.45
C ARG A 571 12.58 -6.50 -34.52
N ALA A 572 13.47 -5.77 -33.88
CA ALA A 572 14.88 -6.12 -33.80
C ALA A 572 15.09 -7.25 -32.79
N GLY A 573 15.62 -8.39 -33.24
CA GLY A 573 16.11 -9.44 -32.36
C GLY A 573 17.45 -9.06 -31.76
N ARG A 574 17.56 -9.19 -30.44
CA ARG A 574 18.77 -8.88 -29.67
C ARG A 574 18.98 -9.87 -28.54
N VAL A 575 20.21 -9.96 -28.06
CA VAL A 575 20.54 -10.70 -26.83
C VAL A 575 21.03 -9.71 -25.79
N VAL A 576 20.21 -9.49 -24.76
CA VAL A 576 20.53 -8.59 -23.65
C VAL A 576 21.49 -9.30 -22.69
N LEU A 577 22.61 -8.66 -22.39
CA LEU A 577 23.53 -9.09 -21.35
C LEU A 577 22.99 -8.62 -20.00
N ALA A 578 22.24 -9.48 -19.32
CA ALA A 578 21.67 -9.13 -18.03
C ALA A 578 22.79 -8.92 -16.99
N ASP A 579 22.57 -7.96 -16.10
CA ASP A 579 23.51 -7.67 -15.02
C ASP A 579 23.79 -8.93 -14.18
N PRO A 580 25.04 -9.12 -13.70
CA PRO A 580 25.36 -10.23 -12.82
C PRO A 580 24.45 -10.26 -11.59
N ASN A 581 24.08 -11.47 -11.18
CA ASN A 581 23.19 -11.76 -10.06
C ASN A 581 21.73 -11.30 -10.23
N SER A 582 21.30 -10.89 -11.43
CA SER A 582 19.89 -10.67 -11.71
C SER A 582 19.09 -11.97 -11.63
N ASN A 583 19.58 -13.05 -12.23
CA ASN A 583 18.90 -14.34 -12.29
C ASN A 583 19.08 -15.17 -11.01
N ILE A 584 18.02 -15.80 -10.50
CA ILE A 584 18.09 -16.52 -9.21
C ILE A 584 18.83 -17.87 -9.25
N MET A 585 18.97 -18.48 -10.44
CA MET A 585 19.64 -19.78 -10.61
C MET A 585 21.08 -19.62 -11.11
N TYR A 586 21.32 -18.65 -11.98
CA TYR A 586 22.62 -18.43 -12.63
C TYR A 586 23.15 -17.02 -12.38
N GLY A 587 24.38 -16.88 -11.88
CA GLY A 587 24.97 -15.56 -11.61
C GLY A 587 25.25 -14.70 -12.86
N ARG A 588 25.27 -15.31 -14.06
CA ARG A 588 25.53 -14.65 -15.34
C ARG A 588 24.62 -15.22 -16.42
N THR A 589 23.74 -14.38 -16.97
CA THR A 589 22.72 -14.81 -17.94
C THR A 589 22.64 -13.91 -19.15
N LEU A 590 22.19 -14.49 -20.26
CA LEU A 590 21.82 -13.78 -21.47
C LEU A 590 20.30 -13.89 -21.67
N LEU A 591 19.70 -12.84 -22.23
CA LEU A 591 18.26 -12.73 -22.43
C LEU A 591 17.94 -12.42 -23.90
N PRO A 592 17.60 -13.44 -24.71
CA PRO A 592 17.01 -13.23 -26.03
C PRO A 592 15.77 -12.35 -25.95
N SER A 593 15.72 -11.30 -26.75
CA SER A 593 14.66 -10.28 -26.70
C SER A 593 14.29 -9.74 -28.09
N LEU A 594 13.06 -9.22 -28.20
CA LEU A 594 12.57 -8.49 -29.37
C LEU A 594 12.24 -7.04 -28.99
N GLY A 595 12.74 -6.08 -29.76
CA GLY A 595 12.49 -4.65 -29.54
C GLY A 595 11.88 -3.94 -30.75
N ALA A 596 11.02 -2.97 -30.48
CA ALA A 596 10.47 -2.04 -31.48
C ALA A 596 10.10 -0.70 -30.85
N ASP A 597 10.02 0.34 -31.66
CA ASP A 597 9.55 1.66 -31.25
C ASP A 597 8.07 1.85 -31.64
N LEU A 598 7.32 2.55 -30.79
CA LEU A 598 5.94 2.94 -30.99
C LEU A 598 5.83 4.47 -30.98
N ALA A 599 5.02 5.01 -31.88
CA ALA A 599 4.68 6.43 -31.92
C ALA A 599 3.42 6.74 -31.08
N PRO A 600 3.23 7.99 -30.64
CA PRO A 600 1.95 8.42 -30.05
C PRO A 600 0.78 8.15 -30.99
N GLY A 601 -0.30 7.56 -30.46
CA GLY A 601 -1.48 7.15 -31.22
C GLY A 601 -1.39 5.74 -31.82
N ASP A 602 -0.25 5.06 -31.72
CA ASP A 602 -0.12 3.69 -32.22
C ASP A 602 -1.02 2.72 -31.44
N GLN A 603 -1.70 1.87 -32.20
CA GLN A 603 -2.27 0.60 -31.75
C GLN A 603 -1.54 -0.51 -32.49
N ARG A 604 -0.80 -1.37 -31.77
CA ARG A 604 0.00 -2.43 -32.38
C ARG A 604 -0.16 -3.76 -31.65
N TRP A 605 -0.21 -4.83 -32.42
CA TRP A 605 -0.12 -6.20 -31.93
C TRP A 605 1.31 -6.71 -32.06
N PHE A 606 1.84 -7.25 -30.97
CA PHE A 606 3.05 -8.07 -30.96
C PHE A 606 2.64 -9.51 -30.72
N VAL A 607 3.04 -10.43 -31.59
CA VAL A 607 2.65 -11.85 -31.48
C VAL A 607 3.92 -12.69 -31.54
N THR A 608 4.30 -13.17 -30.37
CA THR A 608 5.62 -13.73 -30.13
C THR A 608 5.52 -15.21 -29.80
N ALA A 609 6.26 -16.05 -30.51
CA ALA A 609 6.54 -17.42 -30.08
C ALA A 609 7.84 -17.44 -29.27
N VAL A 610 7.80 -18.06 -28.09
CA VAL A 610 8.94 -18.21 -27.18
C VAL A 610 9.33 -19.67 -27.10
N PHE A 611 10.58 -19.96 -27.45
CA PHE A 611 11.16 -21.29 -27.42
C PHE A 611 11.96 -21.53 -26.15
N ALA A 612 11.79 -22.70 -25.54
CA ALA A 612 12.58 -23.13 -24.40
C ALA A 612 12.80 -24.64 -24.43
N TYR A 613 14.06 -25.04 -24.43
CA TYR A 613 14.50 -26.44 -24.41
C TYR A 613 15.57 -26.62 -23.32
N PRO A 614 15.20 -27.11 -22.13
CA PRO A 614 16.16 -27.45 -21.08
C PRO A 614 17.11 -28.57 -21.51
N ALA A 615 18.38 -28.51 -21.11
CA ALA A 615 19.33 -29.58 -21.43
C ALA A 615 18.96 -30.91 -20.72
N GLN A 616 18.91 -32.00 -21.48
CA GLN A 616 18.65 -33.38 -21.01
C GLN A 616 19.80 -34.35 -21.36
N GLY A 617 21.05 -33.90 -21.28
CA GLY A 617 22.25 -34.73 -21.53
C GLY A 617 22.84 -34.62 -22.94
N GLU A 618 22.04 -34.38 -23.99
CA GLU A 618 22.52 -34.03 -25.34
C GLU A 618 22.15 -32.59 -25.72
N VAL A 619 23.13 -31.82 -26.21
CA VAL A 619 23.00 -30.37 -26.49
C VAL A 619 22.38 -30.09 -27.85
N ASP A 620 22.22 -31.05 -28.77
CA ASP A 620 21.76 -30.78 -30.14
C ASP A 620 20.25 -30.98 -30.40
N GLY A 621 19.51 -31.56 -29.45
CA GLY A 621 18.09 -31.89 -29.61
C GLY A 621 17.16 -30.69 -29.86
N TRP A 622 17.59 -29.47 -29.53
CA TRP A 622 16.79 -28.25 -29.72
C TRP A 622 16.68 -27.81 -31.19
N ARG A 623 17.58 -28.25 -32.08
CA ARG A 623 17.67 -27.72 -33.46
C ARG A 623 16.44 -28.00 -34.29
N GLU A 624 15.85 -29.18 -34.13
CA GLU A 624 14.63 -29.57 -34.85
C GLU A 624 13.44 -28.74 -34.39
N GLY A 625 13.21 -28.65 -33.07
CA GLY A 625 12.14 -27.84 -32.49
C GLY A 625 12.27 -26.35 -32.82
N TRP A 626 13.48 -25.79 -32.83
CA TRP A 626 13.72 -24.39 -33.19
C TRP A 626 13.38 -24.05 -34.65
N ARG A 627 13.53 -25.00 -35.58
CA ARG A 627 13.24 -24.79 -37.01
C ARG A 627 11.75 -24.74 -37.33
N GLN A 628 10.89 -25.10 -36.37
CA GLN A 628 9.45 -25.23 -36.57
C GLN A 628 8.69 -24.36 -35.54
N PRO A 629 8.78 -23.02 -35.63
CA PRO A 629 7.93 -22.16 -34.82
C PRO A 629 6.45 -22.41 -35.15
N PRO A 630 5.53 -22.29 -34.17
CA PRO A 630 4.11 -22.44 -34.42
C PRO A 630 3.59 -21.34 -35.34
N SER A 631 2.50 -21.63 -36.05
CA SER A 631 1.72 -20.59 -36.73
C SER A 631 0.86 -19.82 -35.73
N MET A 632 0.47 -18.61 -36.10
CA MET A 632 -0.47 -17.82 -35.32
C MET A 632 -1.86 -18.50 -35.35
N PRO A 633 -2.54 -18.71 -34.22
CA PRO A 633 -3.88 -19.30 -34.22
C PRO A 633 -4.88 -18.43 -34.99
N GLN A 634 -5.78 -19.06 -35.75
CA GLN A 634 -6.73 -18.34 -36.63
C GLN A 634 -7.59 -17.31 -35.86
N TRP A 635 -8.12 -17.67 -34.69
CA TRP A 635 -8.90 -16.73 -33.87
C TRP A 635 -8.10 -15.50 -33.45
N LEU A 636 -6.78 -15.64 -33.26
CA LEU A 636 -5.89 -14.55 -32.91
C LEU A 636 -5.55 -13.71 -34.15
N GLU A 637 -5.40 -14.32 -35.33
CA GLU A 637 -5.25 -13.61 -36.61
C GLU A 637 -6.47 -12.75 -36.90
N GLU A 638 -7.67 -13.32 -36.73
CA GLU A 638 -8.93 -12.58 -36.87
C GLU A 638 -8.97 -11.41 -35.89
N LEU A 639 -8.62 -11.65 -34.62
CA LEU A 639 -8.59 -10.61 -33.58
C LEU A 639 -7.53 -9.51 -33.85
N SER A 640 -6.40 -9.84 -34.46
CA SER A 640 -5.33 -8.88 -34.77
C SER A 640 -5.61 -8.06 -36.04
N HIS A 641 -6.33 -8.63 -37.01
CA HIS A 641 -6.71 -8.01 -38.27
C HIS A 641 -8.04 -7.28 -38.24
N MET A 642 -8.87 -7.54 -37.22
CA MET A 642 -9.96 -6.64 -36.88
C MET A 642 -9.34 -5.27 -36.58
N SER A 643 -9.43 -4.37 -37.56
CA SER A 643 -9.56 -2.96 -37.24
C SER A 643 -10.76 -2.94 -36.31
N ASP A 644 -10.55 -2.50 -35.07
CA ASP A 644 -11.71 -2.18 -34.24
C ASP A 644 -12.64 -1.37 -35.17
N PRO A 645 -13.94 -1.72 -35.26
CA PRO A 645 -14.86 -0.77 -35.87
C PRO A 645 -14.51 0.56 -35.25
N VAL A 646 -14.40 1.62 -36.07
CA VAL A 646 -14.37 2.98 -35.56
C VAL A 646 -15.41 2.98 -34.46
N GLU A 647 -14.97 3.07 -33.20
CA GLU A 647 -15.89 3.27 -32.11
C GLU A 647 -16.48 4.63 -32.44
N GLU A 648 -17.64 4.62 -33.11
CA GLU A 648 -18.73 5.46 -32.64
C GLU A 648 -18.63 5.39 -31.12
N PRO A 649 -18.51 6.55 -30.45
CA PRO A 649 -18.31 6.60 -29.01
C PRO A 649 -19.32 5.66 -28.39
N LEU A 650 -18.82 4.59 -27.74
CA LEU A 650 -19.58 3.47 -27.17
C LEU A 650 -21.09 3.72 -27.16
N ALA A 651 -21.83 3.05 -28.04
CA ALA A 651 -23.28 3.00 -27.90
C ALA A 651 -23.59 2.63 -26.43
N PRO A 652 -24.53 3.34 -25.78
CA PRO A 652 -24.74 3.25 -24.35
C PRO A 652 -24.93 1.80 -23.95
N ARG A 653 -24.20 1.43 -22.91
CA ARG A 653 -24.22 0.07 -22.37
C ARG A 653 -25.66 -0.23 -21.97
N SER A 654 -26.01 -1.52 -21.98
CA SER A 654 -27.36 -1.91 -21.61
C SER A 654 -27.79 -1.22 -20.30
N ARG A 655 -29.02 -0.71 -20.27
CA ARG A 655 -29.57 0.09 -19.16
C ARG A 655 -29.45 -0.63 -17.80
N GLU A 656 -29.26 -1.96 -17.79
CA GLU A 656 -29.03 -2.77 -16.60
C GLU A 656 -27.56 -2.76 -16.11
N ASP A 657 -26.57 -2.68 -16.99
CA ASP A 657 -25.13 -2.59 -16.63
C ASP A 657 -24.71 -1.17 -16.23
N GLU A 658 -25.33 -0.16 -16.84
CA GLU A 658 -25.19 1.23 -16.40
C GLU A 658 -25.78 1.43 -15.01
N THR A 659 -26.92 0.80 -14.69
CA THR A 659 -27.52 0.86 -13.34
C THR A 659 -26.61 0.20 -12.28
N ARG A 660 -25.85 -0.85 -12.62
CA ARG A 660 -24.90 -1.51 -11.71
C ARG A 660 -23.58 -0.73 -11.52
N ARG A 661 -23.11 0.02 -12.54
CA ARG A 661 -21.97 0.94 -12.41
C ARG A 661 -22.36 2.31 -11.83
N PHE A 662 -23.62 2.72 -11.94
CA PHE A 662 -24.17 3.96 -11.38
C PHE A 662 -23.95 4.09 -9.86
N LEU A 663 -23.96 2.95 -9.16
CA LEU A 663 -23.76 2.82 -7.72
C LEU A 663 -22.34 2.37 -7.33
N SER A 664 -21.41 2.29 -8.29
CA SER A 664 -20.04 1.81 -8.06
C SER A 664 -19.24 2.80 -7.21
N LEU A 665 -18.98 2.45 -5.95
CA LEU A 665 -18.06 3.13 -5.03
C LEU A 665 -16.58 3.03 -5.46
N GLY A 666 -16.26 2.42 -6.61
CA GLY A 666 -14.89 2.15 -7.06
C GLY A 666 -14.02 3.40 -7.27
N TRP A 667 -14.62 4.56 -7.57
CA TRP A 667 -13.88 5.84 -7.68
C TRP A 667 -13.44 6.39 -6.33
N ILE A 668 -14.08 5.96 -5.23
CA ILE A 668 -13.71 6.36 -3.86
C ILE A 668 -12.35 5.75 -3.49
N VAL A 669 -12.10 4.53 -3.96
CA VAL A 669 -10.99 3.67 -3.55
C VAL A 669 -10.11 3.25 -4.75
N SER A 670 -10.16 3.96 -5.87
CA SER A 670 -9.44 3.55 -7.08
C SER A 670 -7.93 3.53 -6.86
N GLY A 671 -7.30 2.36 -6.99
CA GLY A 671 -5.87 2.14 -6.70
C GLY A 671 -5.63 1.71 -5.25
N ALA A 672 -4.51 2.13 -4.66
CA ALA A 672 -4.31 1.99 -3.22
C ALA A 672 -5.18 3.02 -2.49
N TRP A 673 -6.00 2.61 -1.53
CA TRP A 673 -6.98 3.46 -0.83
C TRP A 673 -6.37 4.68 -0.10
N TRP A 674 -5.06 4.62 0.20
CA TRP A 674 -4.28 5.70 0.81
C TRP A 674 -3.61 6.64 -0.21
N HIS A 675 -3.73 6.37 -1.52
CA HIS A 675 -3.06 7.16 -2.53
C HIS A 675 -3.75 8.53 -2.70
N ARG A 676 -2.96 9.61 -2.74
CA ARG A 676 -3.45 11.01 -2.78
C ARG A 676 -4.34 11.38 -3.97
N SER A 677 -4.39 10.53 -5.00
CA SER A 677 -5.25 10.72 -6.18
C SER A 677 -6.62 10.05 -6.07
N SER A 678 -6.85 9.24 -5.04
CA SER A 678 -8.16 8.65 -4.73
C SER A 678 -8.92 9.57 -3.78
N TYR A 679 -10.26 9.50 -3.80
CA TYR A 679 -11.08 10.33 -2.93
C TYR A 679 -10.78 10.06 -1.45
N LEU A 680 -10.74 8.79 -1.07
CA LEU A 680 -10.46 8.37 0.29
C LEU A 680 -9.04 8.76 0.73
N GLY A 681 -8.05 8.58 -0.13
CA GLY A 681 -6.67 8.98 0.17
C GLY A 681 -6.55 10.50 0.36
N ALA A 682 -7.12 11.30 -0.54
CA ALA A 682 -7.14 12.77 -0.41
C ALA A 682 -7.89 13.22 0.87
N LEU A 683 -9.00 12.55 1.21
CA LEU A 683 -9.75 12.80 2.44
C LEU A 683 -8.89 12.52 3.69
N ILE A 684 -8.13 11.43 3.73
CA ILE A 684 -7.24 11.11 4.86
C ILE A 684 -6.17 12.19 5.04
N PHE A 685 -5.52 12.62 3.95
CA PHE A 685 -4.55 13.72 4.01
C PHE A 685 -5.18 15.02 4.51
N ASN A 686 -6.39 15.35 4.03
CA ASN A 686 -7.11 16.55 4.48
C ASN A 686 -7.55 16.44 5.94
N ILE A 687 -8.04 15.28 6.42
CA ILE A 687 -8.35 15.05 7.83
C ILE A 687 -7.10 15.29 8.68
N GLY A 688 -5.95 14.73 8.30
CA GLY A 688 -4.68 14.97 8.98
C GLY A 688 -4.28 16.45 8.99
N ALA A 689 -4.47 17.16 7.88
CA ALA A 689 -4.16 18.57 7.78
C ALA A 689 -5.04 19.45 8.68
N PHE A 690 -6.35 19.14 8.80
CA PHE A 690 -7.26 19.95 9.61
C PHE A 690 -7.28 19.54 11.10
N ILE A 691 -7.07 18.27 11.44
CA ILE A 691 -7.16 17.79 12.83
C ILE A 691 -5.99 18.27 13.70
N LEU A 692 -4.78 18.37 13.13
CA LEU A 692 -3.60 18.74 13.90
C LEU A 692 -3.72 20.17 14.48
N PRO A 693 -4.01 21.23 13.69
CA PRO A 693 -4.14 22.58 14.23
C PRO A 693 -5.34 22.73 15.15
N ALA A 694 -6.41 21.97 14.91
CA ALA A 694 -7.61 21.87 15.73
C ALA A 694 -7.31 21.40 17.16
N LEU A 695 -6.59 20.28 17.29
CA LEU A 695 -6.17 19.73 18.58
C LEU A 695 -5.26 20.71 19.33
N TYR A 696 -4.29 21.31 18.63
CA TYR A 696 -3.41 22.31 19.24
C TYR A 696 -4.18 23.56 19.70
N GLY A 697 -5.12 24.08 18.90
CA GLY A 697 -5.93 25.24 19.26
C GLY A 697 -6.71 25.04 20.57
N THR A 698 -7.14 23.80 20.84
CA THR A 698 -7.78 23.43 22.11
C THR A 698 -6.77 23.40 23.27
N LEU A 699 -5.58 22.84 23.07
CA LEU A 699 -4.52 22.77 24.09
C LEU A 699 -4.01 24.15 24.51
N VAL A 700 -3.83 25.08 23.56
CA VAL A 700 -3.38 26.45 23.85
C VAL A 700 -4.32 27.16 24.80
N LYS A 701 -5.64 26.99 24.63
CA LYS A 701 -6.61 27.65 25.50
C LYS A 701 -6.51 27.14 26.94
N LEU A 702 -6.22 25.86 27.15
CA LEU A 702 -5.95 25.31 28.49
C LEU A 702 -4.70 25.94 29.12
N TRP A 703 -3.62 26.08 28.35
CA TRP A 703 -2.39 26.71 28.86
C TRP A 703 -2.56 28.19 29.15
N VAL A 704 -3.31 28.93 28.34
CA VAL A 704 -3.59 30.36 28.61
C VAL A 704 -4.52 30.52 29.81
N ALA A 705 -5.51 29.65 29.99
CA ALA A 705 -6.36 29.64 31.18
C ALA A 705 -5.55 29.46 32.47
N ASP A 706 -4.45 28.70 32.41
CA ASP A 706 -3.51 28.54 33.54
C ASP A 706 -2.64 29.77 33.81
N ILE A 707 -2.40 30.64 32.81
CA ILE A 707 -1.66 31.89 32.99
C ILE A 707 -2.56 32.93 33.67
N ASP A 708 -3.71 33.20 33.06
CA ASP A 708 -4.73 34.12 33.59
C ASP A 708 -6.09 33.79 32.96
N PRO A 709 -7.05 33.23 33.74
CA PRO A 709 -8.39 32.90 33.25
C PRO A 709 -9.15 34.09 32.66
N SER A 710 -8.86 35.32 33.12
CA SER A 710 -9.53 36.53 32.62
C SER A 710 -9.08 36.93 31.22
N LEU A 711 -7.91 36.43 30.77
CA LEU A 711 -7.33 36.70 29.46
C LEU A 711 -7.64 35.61 28.43
N VAL A 712 -8.45 34.59 28.77
CA VAL A 712 -8.87 33.56 27.81
C VAL A 712 -9.62 34.19 26.63
N ALA A 713 -10.48 35.19 26.87
CA ALA A 713 -11.17 35.94 25.82
C ALA A 713 -10.21 36.75 24.93
N THR A 714 -9.04 37.15 25.44
CA THR A 714 -8.00 37.82 24.63
C THR A 714 -7.44 36.89 23.54
N THR A 715 -7.43 35.58 23.76
CA THR A 715 -6.96 34.61 22.73
C THR A 715 -7.86 34.57 21.50
N ASP A 716 -9.12 34.99 21.61
CA ASP A 716 -10.05 35.05 20.47
C ASP A 716 -9.73 36.18 19.50
N VAL A 717 -8.89 37.14 19.90
CA VAL A 717 -8.30 38.12 18.96
C VAL A 717 -7.68 37.40 17.77
N TYR A 718 -6.99 36.27 17.99
CA TYR A 718 -6.47 35.45 16.90
C TYR A 718 -7.58 34.97 15.97
N THR A 719 -8.67 34.45 16.53
CA THR A 719 -9.82 33.95 15.77
C THR A 719 -10.47 35.07 14.96
N TYR A 720 -10.66 36.25 15.54
CA TYR A 720 -11.29 37.38 14.85
C TYR A 720 -10.38 37.99 13.76
N ILE A 721 -9.06 38.07 13.99
CA ILE A 721 -8.09 38.41 12.94
C ILE A 721 -8.19 37.38 11.81
N GLY A 722 -8.32 36.09 12.16
CA GLY A 722 -8.55 34.99 11.22
C GLY A 722 -9.80 35.19 10.38
N VAL A 723 -10.95 35.53 10.98
CA VAL A 723 -12.23 35.76 10.27
C VAL A 723 -12.15 36.94 9.30
N VAL A 724 -11.41 37.99 9.63
CA VAL A 724 -11.17 39.06 8.67
C VAL A 724 -10.21 38.61 7.57
N ALA A 725 -9.17 37.85 7.93
CA ALA A 725 -8.23 37.30 6.96
C ALA A 725 -8.88 36.30 5.99
N GLU A 726 -9.94 35.61 6.41
CA GLU A 726 -10.79 34.77 5.57
C GLU A 726 -11.31 35.52 4.34
N VAL A 727 -11.60 36.82 4.43
CA VAL A 727 -12.06 37.62 3.27
C VAL A 727 -11.04 37.57 2.13
N LEU A 728 -9.75 37.67 2.46
CA LEU A 728 -8.68 37.50 1.48
C LEU A 728 -8.51 36.03 1.08
N ASN A 729 -8.55 35.13 2.05
CA ASN A 729 -8.25 33.71 1.88
C ASN A 729 -9.32 32.93 1.10
N GLU A 730 -10.57 33.39 1.14
CA GLU A 730 -11.67 32.86 0.36
C GLU A 730 -11.83 33.57 -0.99
N GLY A 731 -11.18 34.73 -1.18
CA GLY A 731 -11.14 35.44 -2.44
C GLY A 731 -10.32 34.71 -3.51
N LEU A 732 -9.10 35.20 -3.77
CA LEU A 732 -8.23 34.64 -4.82
C LEU A 732 -7.94 33.14 -4.65
N PRO A 733 -7.70 32.60 -3.44
CA PRO A 733 -7.39 31.18 -3.32
C PRO A 733 -8.54 30.23 -3.64
N ARG A 734 -9.81 30.66 -3.65
CA ARG A 734 -10.92 29.81 -4.14
C ARG A 734 -11.02 29.77 -5.66
N ALA A 735 -10.38 30.71 -6.37
CA ALA A 735 -10.32 30.71 -7.83
C ALA A 735 -9.62 29.46 -8.42
N VAL A 736 -8.78 28.79 -7.63
CA VAL A 736 -7.98 27.64 -8.07
C VAL A 736 -8.84 26.49 -8.57
N TRP A 737 -10.07 26.32 -8.07
CA TRP A 737 -10.95 25.22 -8.44
C TRP A 737 -11.48 25.34 -9.88
N VAL A 738 -11.64 26.56 -10.38
CA VAL A 738 -12.05 26.81 -11.78
C VAL A 738 -10.84 27.05 -12.69
N THR A 739 -9.68 27.38 -12.13
CA THR A 739 -8.49 27.77 -12.90
C THR A 739 -7.38 26.73 -12.91
N ILE A 740 -6.88 26.33 -11.74
CA ILE A 740 -5.76 25.39 -11.58
C ILE A 740 -6.23 23.94 -11.63
N ALA A 741 -7.42 23.59 -11.13
CA ALA A 741 -7.90 22.20 -11.12
C ALA A 741 -8.23 21.66 -12.54
N ASN A 742 -8.36 22.54 -13.55
CA ASN A 742 -8.62 22.12 -14.92
C ASN A 742 -7.34 21.57 -15.59
N ARG A 743 -7.15 20.24 -15.51
CA ARG A 743 -5.96 19.55 -16.02
C ARG A 743 -5.89 19.54 -17.55
N GLU A 744 -7.03 19.42 -18.22
CA GLU A 744 -7.10 19.27 -19.67
C GLU A 744 -6.96 20.62 -20.42
N ALA A 745 -7.42 21.72 -19.82
CA ALA A 745 -7.35 23.03 -20.47
C ALA A 745 -6.00 23.76 -20.34
N ARG A 746 -5.11 23.34 -19.43
CA ARG A 746 -3.84 24.04 -19.16
C ARG A 746 -2.70 23.06 -18.85
N SER A 747 -1.55 23.28 -19.48
CA SER A 747 -0.33 22.53 -19.17
C SER A 747 0.09 22.69 -17.70
N LEU A 748 0.82 21.71 -17.17
CA LEU A 748 1.33 21.73 -15.79
C LEU A 748 2.17 22.99 -15.52
N GLU A 749 3.01 23.42 -16.47
CA GLU A 749 3.83 24.64 -16.35
C GLU A 749 2.98 25.91 -16.18
N SER A 750 1.87 26.00 -16.92
CA SER A 750 0.93 27.12 -16.82
C SER A 750 0.16 27.09 -15.50
N ARG A 751 -0.22 25.90 -15.01
CA ARG A 751 -0.89 25.72 -13.72
C ARG A 751 0.04 26.07 -12.55
N LEU A 752 1.31 25.68 -12.64
CA LEU A 752 2.35 26.10 -11.70
C LEU A 752 2.55 27.61 -11.71
N GLY A 753 2.62 28.24 -12.89
CA GLY A 753 2.72 29.71 -12.99
C GLY A 753 1.52 30.44 -12.33
N LEU A 754 0.29 29.91 -12.46
CA LEU A 754 -0.87 30.42 -11.74
C LEU A 754 -0.74 30.24 -10.22
N ALA A 755 -0.28 29.08 -9.75
CA ALA A 755 -0.04 28.83 -8.33
C ALA A 755 1.00 29.79 -7.74
N HIS A 756 2.13 30.00 -8.40
CA HIS A 756 3.16 30.95 -7.95
C HIS A 756 2.66 32.39 -7.95
N THR A 757 1.87 32.77 -8.97
CA THR A 757 1.25 34.09 -9.03
C THR A 757 0.27 34.29 -7.87
N LEU A 758 -0.60 33.30 -7.60
CA LEU A 758 -1.52 33.34 -6.47
C LEU A 758 -0.77 33.58 -5.16
N ILE A 759 0.26 32.78 -4.89
CA ILE A 759 1.02 32.86 -3.63
C ILE A 759 1.67 34.25 -3.48
N LEU A 760 2.27 34.79 -4.54
CA LEU A 760 2.92 36.11 -4.50
C LEU A 760 1.92 37.23 -4.18
N PHE A 761 0.82 37.31 -4.92
CA PHE A 761 -0.17 38.38 -4.73
C PHE A 761 -0.93 38.24 -3.42
N GLN A 762 -1.25 37.00 -3.00
CA GLN A 762 -1.90 36.74 -1.71
C GLN A 762 -0.98 37.13 -0.55
N SER A 763 0.32 36.87 -0.64
CA SER A 763 1.31 37.29 0.36
C SER A 763 1.36 38.82 0.50
N LEU A 764 1.34 39.55 -0.62
CA LEU A 764 1.33 41.01 -0.61
C LEU A 764 0.06 41.56 0.08
N LEU A 765 -1.11 41.01 -0.25
CA LEU A 765 -2.38 41.42 0.38
C LEU A 765 -2.40 41.10 1.88
N GLY A 766 -1.90 39.92 2.28
CA GLY A 766 -1.76 39.53 3.68
C GLY A 766 -0.82 40.47 4.46
N ALA A 767 0.28 40.91 3.83
CA ALA A 767 1.20 41.87 4.44
C ALA A 767 0.54 43.25 4.64
N ILE A 768 -0.20 43.74 3.64
CA ILE A 768 -0.94 45.01 3.75
C ILE A 768 -1.97 44.92 4.88
N MET A 769 -2.75 43.83 4.93
CA MET A 769 -3.73 43.61 5.99
C MET A 769 -3.08 43.53 7.38
N SER A 770 -1.91 42.90 7.49
CA SER A 770 -1.12 42.86 8.74
C SER A 770 -0.75 44.26 9.24
N ILE A 771 -0.32 45.15 8.33
CA ILE A 771 0.01 46.54 8.67
C ILE A 771 -1.24 47.29 9.14
N VAL A 772 -2.38 47.08 8.46
CA VAL A 772 -3.67 47.69 8.85
C VAL A 772 -4.09 47.23 10.24
N PHE A 773 -3.98 45.95 10.58
CA PHE A 773 -4.27 45.45 11.92
C PHE A 773 -3.36 46.03 12.99
N ALA A 774 -2.05 46.07 12.73
CA ALA A 774 -1.09 46.63 13.67
C ALA A 774 -1.37 48.12 13.96
N ALA A 775 -1.76 48.88 12.93
CA ALA A 775 -2.10 50.29 13.04
C ALA A 775 -3.46 50.54 13.74
N SER A 776 -4.43 49.66 13.52
CA SER A 776 -5.80 49.76 14.07
C SER A 776 -6.04 48.93 15.34
N ALA A 777 -4.97 48.42 15.96
CA ALA A 777 -5.06 47.54 17.13
C ALA A 777 -5.93 48.07 18.29
N PRO A 778 -5.89 49.37 18.66
CA PRO A 778 -6.77 49.90 19.70
C PRO A 778 -8.26 49.84 19.32
N GLN A 779 -8.60 50.18 18.08
CA GLN A 779 -9.98 50.13 17.57
C GLN A 779 -10.48 48.69 17.47
N PHE A 780 -9.61 47.77 17.03
CA PHE A 780 -9.92 46.36 16.96
C PHE A 780 -10.18 45.76 18.35
N ALA A 781 -9.30 46.03 19.32
CA ALA A 781 -9.50 45.62 20.71
C ALA A 781 -10.77 46.22 21.30
N ALA A 782 -11.13 47.46 20.92
CA ALA A 782 -12.35 48.08 21.39
C ALA A 782 -13.63 47.36 20.95
N ALA A 783 -13.62 46.77 19.75
CA ALA A 783 -14.78 46.08 19.18
C ALA A 783 -14.91 44.62 19.64
N PHE A 784 -13.80 43.93 19.87
CA PHE A 784 -13.81 42.46 20.02
C PHE A 784 -13.23 41.95 21.36
N VAL A 785 -12.75 42.85 22.22
CA VAL A 785 -12.21 42.48 23.54
C VAL A 785 -13.02 43.14 24.66
N PRO A 786 -13.40 42.38 25.71
CA PRO A 786 -14.09 42.92 26.88
C PRO A 786 -13.35 44.09 27.52
N HIS A 787 -14.10 45.06 28.07
CA HIS A 787 -13.54 46.33 28.58
C HIS A 787 -12.48 46.13 29.67
N ASN A 788 -12.60 45.09 30.50
CA ASN A 788 -11.70 44.82 31.63
C ASN A 788 -10.29 44.35 31.22
N VAL A 789 -10.09 43.88 29.99
CA VAL A 789 -8.79 43.35 29.51
C VAL A 789 -8.29 44.01 28.22
N ARG A 790 -8.96 45.08 27.79
CA ARG A 790 -8.72 45.76 26.50
C ARG A 790 -7.31 46.34 26.39
N ASP A 791 -6.88 47.12 27.38
CA ASP A 791 -5.56 47.79 27.33
C ASP A 791 -4.40 46.79 27.34
N ALA A 792 -4.54 45.70 28.10
CA ALA A 792 -3.59 44.59 28.14
C ALA A 792 -3.52 43.83 26.80
N SER A 793 -4.58 43.86 26.00
CA SER A 793 -4.71 43.12 24.74
C SER A 793 -4.20 43.86 23.50
N ILE A 794 -3.94 45.17 23.58
CA ILE A 794 -3.46 45.96 22.42
C ILE A 794 -2.12 45.43 21.89
N THR A 795 -1.19 45.12 22.79
CA THR A 795 0.10 44.52 22.42
C THR A 795 -0.09 43.14 21.79
N TYR A 796 -1.01 42.34 22.32
CA TYR A 796 -1.36 41.02 21.78
C TYR A 796 -1.89 41.13 20.33
N VAL A 797 -2.81 42.07 20.08
CA VAL A 797 -3.32 42.35 18.72
C VAL A 797 -2.20 42.77 17.77
N ARG A 798 -1.29 43.64 18.20
CA ARG A 798 -0.17 44.10 17.36
C ARG A 798 0.79 42.98 16.97
N VAL A 799 1.09 42.06 17.89
CA VAL A 799 1.92 40.89 17.60
C VAL A 799 1.19 39.98 16.63
N LEU A 800 -0.05 39.61 16.93
CA LEU A 800 -0.82 38.69 16.08
C LEU A 800 -1.28 39.29 14.75
N ALA A 801 -1.19 40.60 14.55
CA ALA A 801 -1.52 41.24 13.28
C ALA A 801 -0.83 40.57 12.08
N PHE A 802 0.41 40.11 12.26
CA PHE A 802 1.19 39.43 11.21
C PHE A 802 0.79 37.98 10.94
N THR A 803 -0.11 37.40 11.75
CA THR A 803 -0.72 36.10 11.44
C THR A 803 -1.64 36.17 10.22
N ALA A 804 -2.12 37.37 9.87
CA ALA A 804 -2.79 37.63 8.60
C ALA A 804 -1.91 37.28 7.39
N LEU A 805 -0.61 37.60 7.44
CA LEU A 805 0.34 37.28 6.38
C LEU A 805 0.63 35.77 6.31
N SER A 806 0.93 35.12 7.44
CA SER A 806 1.18 33.68 7.43
C SER A 806 -0.06 32.91 6.96
N SER A 807 -1.25 33.29 7.43
CA SER A 807 -2.53 32.72 6.98
C SER A 807 -2.74 32.88 5.47
N ALA A 808 -2.45 34.07 4.93
CA ALA A 808 -2.53 34.35 3.49
C ALA A 808 -1.62 33.43 2.66
N VAL A 809 -0.39 33.20 3.11
CA VAL A 809 0.55 32.26 2.49
C VAL A 809 0.07 30.82 2.62
N GLU A 810 -0.31 30.39 3.84
CA GLU A 810 -0.77 29.03 4.14
C GLU A 810 -1.96 28.65 3.27
N VAL A 811 -2.98 29.50 3.15
CA VAL A 811 -4.18 29.20 2.37
C VAL A 811 -3.89 29.21 0.87
N ALA A 812 -3.09 30.17 0.37
CA ALA A 812 -2.69 30.18 -1.04
C ALA A 812 -1.94 28.90 -1.43
N VAL A 813 -0.93 28.50 -0.64
CA VAL A 813 -0.17 27.27 -0.87
C VAL A 813 -1.09 26.07 -0.76
N SER A 814 -1.91 25.99 0.27
CA SER A 814 -2.76 24.82 0.52
C SER A 814 -3.81 24.60 -0.58
N ASN A 815 -4.50 25.66 -1.01
CA ASN A 815 -5.52 25.53 -2.06
C ASN A 815 -4.89 25.29 -3.43
N ALA A 816 -3.80 25.98 -3.77
CA ALA A 816 -3.09 25.75 -5.03
C ALA A 816 -2.57 24.31 -5.13
N THR A 817 -2.00 23.79 -4.05
CA THR A 817 -1.43 22.44 -4.02
C THR A 817 -2.49 21.35 -4.01
N ARG A 818 -3.63 21.55 -3.32
CA ARG A 818 -4.79 20.65 -3.46
C ARG A 818 -5.33 20.61 -4.89
N ALA A 819 -5.44 21.76 -5.55
CA ALA A 819 -5.83 21.83 -6.97
C ALA A 819 -4.79 21.25 -7.95
N LEU A 820 -3.56 20.99 -7.46
CA LEU A 820 -2.47 20.29 -8.15
C LEU A 820 -2.32 18.83 -7.68
N ASP A 821 -3.28 18.30 -6.92
CA ASP A 821 -3.30 16.92 -6.41
C ASP A 821 -2.15 16.59 -5.44
N LYS A 822 -1.76 17.58 -4.64
CA LYS A 822 -0.72 17.50 -3.61
C LYS A 822 -1.25 17.84 -2.21
N PRO A 823 -2.24 17.10 -1.67
CA PRO A 823 -2.76 17.33 -0.33
C PRO A 823 -1.74 17.01 0.79
N ASP A 824 -0.60 16.39 0.44
CA ASP A 824 0.55 16.17 1.33
C ASP A 824 1.22 17.48 1.80
N ILE A 825 1.16 18.54 1.00
CA ILE A 825 1.78 19.83 1.34
C ILE A 825 1.01 20.55 2.48
N PRO A 826 -0.34 20.68 2.44
CA PRO A 826 -1.13 21.15 3.58
C PRO A 826 -0.90 20.35 4.88
N LEU A 827 -0.75 19.03 4.77
CA LEU A 827 -0.47 18.18 5.92
C LEU A 827 0.89 18.52 6.54
N LEU A 828 1.92 18.74 5.70
CA LEU A 828 3.24 19.17 6.17
C LEU A 828 3.19 20.52 6.89
N ILE A 829 2.50 21.52 6.30
CA ILE A 829 2.30 22.84 6.93
C ILE A 829 1.73 22.66 8.33
N SER A 830 0.65 21.89 8.45
CA SER A 830 -0.07 21.66 9.70
C SER A 830 0.77 20.89 10.71
N THR A 831 1.55 19.90 10.26
CA THR A 831 2.46 19.12 11.10
C THR A 831 3.57 20.00 11.67
N VAL A 832 4.24 20.79 10.83
CA VAL A 832 5.30 21.72 11.27
C VAL A 832 4.73 22.74 12.25
N LYS A 833 3.59 23.34 11.90
CA LYS A 833 2.88 24.30 12.75
C LYS A 833 2.65 23.75 14.14
N VAL A 834 2.09 22.55 14.25
CA VAL A 834 1.70 21.96 15.54
C VAL A 834 2.89 21.45 16.34
N LEU A 835 3.82 20.76 15.68
CA LEU A 835 4.98 20.17 16.36
C LEU A 835 5.88 21.26 16.97
N VAL A 836 6.17 22.32 16.19
CA VAL A 836 6.99 23.45 16.68
C VAL A 836 6.25 24.20 17.78
N ASN A 837 4.95 24.47 17.61
CA ASN A 837 4.14 25.14 18.61
C ASN A 837 4.11 24.36 19.94
N ILE A 838 3.82 23.05 19.92
CA ILE A 838 3.74 22.23 21.14
C ILE A 838 5.10 22.22 21.86
N VAL A 839 6.21 22.08 21.14
CA VAL A 839 7.54 22.07 21.74
C VAL A 839 7.85 23.41 22.40
N LEU A 840 7.60 24.53 21.70
CA LEU A 840 7.88 25.86 22.25
C LEU A 840 6.97 26.20 23.42
N ASP A 841 5.68 25.90 23.34
CA ASP A 841 4.76 26.14 24.45
C ASP A 841 5.08 25.24 25.65
N LEU A 842 5.49 23.98 25.45
CA LEU A 842 5.98 23.14 26.56
C LEU A 842 7.22 23.73 27.23
N LEU A 843 8.17 24.23 26.45
CA LEU A 843 9.43 24.79 26.95
C LEU A 843 9.28 26.17 27.60
N VAL A 844 8.28 26.96 27.19
CA VAL A 844 8.19 28.39 27.52
C VAL A 844 6.93 28.78 28.29
N ILE A 845 5.78 28.15 28.02
CA ILE A 845 4.47 28.55 28.53
C ILE A 845 3.88 27.55 29.54
N SER A 846 4.10 26.25 29.35
CA SER A 846 3.47 25.20 30.15
C SER A 846 3.89 25.26 31.62
N ARG A 847 3.12 24.63 32.52
CA ARG A 847 3.48 24.49 33.94
C ARG A 847 4.84 23.81 34.20
N PHE A 848 5.41 23.14 33.21
CA PHE A 848 6.69 22.42 33.29
C PHE A 848 7.81 23.11 32.49
N HIS A 849 7.64 24.38 32.12
CA HIS A 849 8.59 25.13 31.30
C HIS A 849 10.00 25.18 31.92
N VAL A 850 11.03 25.24 31.07
CA VAL A 850 12.43 25.15 31.49
C VAL A 850 13.02 26.55 31.64
N GLY A 851 12.82 27.19 32.78
CA GLY A 851 13.44 28.47 33.11
C GLY A 851 12.74 29.27 34.22
N PRO A 852 13.36 30.36 34.72
CA PRO A 852 12.87 31.11 35.89
C PRO A 852 11.90 32.25 35.57
N TRP A 853 11.38 32.37 34.33
CA TRP A 853 10.44 33.43 33.95
C TRP A 853 8.99 33.07 34.26
N ILE A 854 8.12 34.08 34.31
CA ILE A 854 6.68 33.90 34.43
C ILE A 854 6.08 33.99 33.02
N PRO A 855 5.41 32.94 32.51
CA PRO A 855 4.75 32.99 31.21
C PRO A 855 3.77 34.15 31.10
N THR A 856 3.78 34.85 29.95
CA THR A 856 2.84 35.94 29.67
C THR A 856 2.07 35.68 28.38
N ILE A 857 0.88 36.28 28.26
CA ILE A 857 0.06 36.14 27.06
C ILE A 857 0.77 36.67 25.79
N ASN A 858 1.62 37.69 25.91
CA ASN A 858 2.40 38.20 24.78
C ASN A 858 3.51 37.23 24.33
N MET A 859 4.08 36.43 25.24
CA MET A 859 5.03 35.37 24.88
C MET A 859 4.33 34.28 24.07
N GLN A 860 3.12 33.89 24.48
CA GLN A 860 2.27 32.97 23.73
C GLN A 860 1.93 33.53 22.33
N ALA A 861 1.61 34.81 22.23
CA ALA A 861 1.38 35.49 20.94
C ALA A 861 2.60 35.39 20.01
N GLY A 862 3.80 35.63 20.56
CA GLY A 862 5.06 35.56 19.83
C GLY A 862 5.38 34.15 19.32
N ILE A 863 5.20 33.13 20.18
CA ILE A 863 5.38 31.72 19.80
C ILE A 863 4.43 31.35 18.67
N ARG A 864 3.15 31.69 18.82
CA ARG A 864 2.12 31.39 17.81
C ARG A 864 2.43 32.02 16.46
N LEU A 865 2.76 33.32 16.44
CA LEU A 865 3.16 34.01 15.21
C LEU A 865 4.41 33.35 14.58
N GLY A 866 5.43 33.07 15.39
CA GLY A 866 6.67 32.44 14.91
C GLY A 866 6.41 31.09 14.25
N CYS A 867 5.61 30.24 14.89
CA CYS A 867 5.26 28.92 14.37
C CYS A 867 4.41 29.00 13.10
N ASP A 868 3.41 29.90 13.06
CA ASP A 868 2.58 30.12 11.87
C ASP A 868 3.44 30.57 10.69
N MET A 869 4.40 31.47 10.91
CA MET A 869 5.32 31.92 9.86
C MET A 869 6.27 30.80 9.39
N VAL A 870 6.85 30.04 10.32
CA VAL A 870 7.74 28.91 10.00
C VAL A 870 6.99 27.85 9.20
N ALA A 871 5.77 27.51 9.59
CA ALA A 871 4.93 26.54 8.88
C ALA A 871 4.60 27.00 7.45
N ALA A 872 4.18 28.27 7.29
CA ALA A 872 3.90 28.86 5.99
C ALA A 872 5.12 28.79 5.05
N LEU A 873 6.30 29.19 5.55
CA LEU A 873 7.54 29.18 4.78
C LEU A 873 8.05 27.77 4.47
N ALA A 874 7.93 26.84 5.43
CA ALA A 874 8.30 25.43 5.22
C ALA A 874 7.43 24.77 4.15
N GLY A 875 6.11 25.03 4.18
CA GLY A 875 5.18 24.56 3.15
C GLY A 875 5.50 25.13 1.77
N LEU A 876 5.77 26.43 1.69
CA LEU A 876 6.17 27.09 0.44
C LEU A 876 7.49 26.52 -0.11
N ALA A 877 8.50 26.36 0.75
CA ALA A 877 9.79 25.78 0.36
C ALA A 877 9.61 24.33 -0.14
N TYR A 878 8.83 23.52 0.58
CA TYR A 878 8.55 22.15 0.17
C TYR A 878 7.78 22.09 -1.16
N PHE A 879 6.78 22.96 -1.37
CA PHE A 879 6.09 23.07 -2.66
C PHE A 879 7.05 23.42 -3.81
N ILE A 880 7.91 24.42 -3.60
CA ILE A 880 8.89 24.86 -4.60
C ILE A 880 9.86 23.73 -4.94
N LEU A 881 10.47 23.10 -3.93
CA LEU A 881 11.46 22.03 -4.10
C LEU A 881 10.87 20.75 -4.71
N SER A 882 9.67 20.36 -4.27
CA SER A 882 9.05 19.10 -4.70
C SER A 882 8.37 19.18 -6.07
N THR A 883 7.94 20.38 -6.48
CA THR A 883 7.01 20.53 -7.62
C THR A 883 7.46 21.55 -8.65
N SER A 884 8.11 22.64 -8.22
CA SER A 884 8.49 23.74 -9.13
C SER A 884 9.88 23.56 -9.73
N PHE A 885 10.74 22.83 -9.04
CA PHE A 885 12.08 22.50 -9.49
C PHE A 885 12.14 21.14 -10.20
N HIS A 886 12.86 21.09 -11.32
CA HIS A 886 13.27 19.86 -11.98
C HIS A 886 14.78 19.71 -11.83
N ARG A 887 15.22 18.54 -11.37
CA ARG A 887 16.64 18.22 -11.32
C ARG A 887 17.00 17.51 -12.62
N HIS A 888 17.81 18.14 -13.46
CA HIS A 888 18.37 17.46 -14.61
C HIS A 888 19.41 16.45 -14.13
N HIS A 889 19.08 15.16 -14.29
CA HIS A 889 19.91 14.05 -13.83
C HIS A 889 21.31 14.02 -14.46
N TRP A 890 21.49 14.71 -15.60
CA TRP A 890 22.75 14.76 -16.36
C TRP A 890 23.83 15.72 -15.82
N HIS A 891 23.46 16.84 -15.17
CA HIS A 891 24.43 17.85 -14.73
C HIS A 891 24.29 18.28 -13.26
N GLY A 892 23.31 17.71 -12.53
CA GLY A 892 22.97 18.20 -11.20
C GLY A 892 22.42 19.63 -11.19
N THR A 893 22.12 20.19 -12.37
CA THR A 893 21.56 21.53 -12.53
C THR A 893 20.05 21.51 -12.30
N TRP A 894 19.56 22.55 -11.63
CA TRP A 894 18.17 22.72 -11.30
C TRP A 894 17.53 23.67 -12.32
N SER A 895 16.43 23.25 -12.94
CA SER A 895 15.63 24.09 -13.83
C SER A 895 14.24 24.33 -13.25
N TRP A 896 13.71 25.52 -13.50
CA TRP A 896 12.40 25.96 -13.03
C TRP A 896 11.31 25.52 -14.03
N ARG A 897 10.31 24.75 -13.57
CA ARG A 897 9.23 24.20 -14.42
C ARG A 897 8.06 25.15 -14.64
N GLY A 898 7.84 26.10 -13.73
CA GLY A 898 6.68 27.00 -13.79
C GLY A 898 6.90 28.15 -14.77
N LYS A 899 5.82 28.71 -15.32
CA LYS A 899 5.92 30.07 -15.87
C LYS A 899 6.23 31.06 -14.75
N THR A 900 6.96 32.13 -15.04
CA THR A 900 7.23 33.17 -14.04
C THR A 900 5.91 33.85 -13.63
N PRO A 901 5.76 34.26 -12.35
CA PRO A 901 4.60 35.01 -11.91
C PRO A 901 4.34 36.24 -12.79
N SER A 902 3.09 36.47 -13.20
CA SER A 902 2.75 37.56 -14.12
C SER A 902 1.44 38.24 -13.77
N VAL A 903 1.30 39.50 -14.20
CA VAL A 903 0.05 40.26 -14.03
C VAL A 903 -1.09 39.62 -14.84
N GLU A 904 -0.79 39.03 -15.99
CA GLU A 904 -1.77 38.31 -16.80
C GLU A 904 -2.34 37.08 -16.06
N ALA A 905 -1.47 36.28 -15.45
CA ALA A 905 -1.87 35.14 -14.62
C ALA A 905 -2.70 35.59 -13.41
N PHE A 906 -2.38 36.75 -12.82
CA PHE A 906 -3.16 37.36 -11.75
C PHE A 906 -4.58 37.73 -12.21
N LEU A 907 -4.72 38.34 -13.40
CA LEU A 907 -6.03 38.68 -13.96
C LEU A 907 -6.89 37.45 -14.25
N VAL A 908 -6.28 36.30 -14.58
CA VAL A 908 -7.01 35.02 -14.74
C VAL A 908 -7.59 34.55 -13.42
N LEU A 909 -6.87 34.68 -12.31
CA LEU A 909 -7.32 34.31 -10.97
C LEU A 909 -8.34 35.32 -10.39
N LEU A 910 -8.14 36.61 -10.68
CA LEU A 910 -8.97 37.69 -10.15
C LEU A 910 -10.43 37.61 -10.60
N ARG A 911 -10.69 37.19 -11.85
CA ARG A 911 -12.06 37.13 -12.41
C ARG A 911 -13.02 36.27 -11.58
N PRO A 912 -12.73 34.99 -11.29
CA PRO A 912 -13.56 34.21 -10.36
C PRO A 912 -13.32 34.58 -8.90
N GLY A 913 -12.10 34.99 -8.52
CA GLY A 913 -11.75 35.28 -7.12
C GLY A 913 -12.41 36.54 -6.53
N VAL A 914 -12.75 37.54 -7.35
CA VAL A 914 -13.46 38.74 -6.86
C VAL A 914 -14.89 38.40 -6.41
N LEU A 915 -15.52 37.40 -7.02
CA LEU A 915 -16.88 36.99 -6.67
C LEU A 915 -16.91 36.35 -5.28
N THR A 916 -15.97 35.45 -4.99
CA THR A 916 -15.84 34.83 -3.66
C THR A 916 -15.31 35.81 -2.62
N LEU A 917 -14.49 36.80 -3.02
CA LEU A 917 -14.04 37.87 -2.13
C LEU A 917 -15.21 38.75 -1.67
N VAL A 918 -16.08 39.18 -2.59
CA VAL A 918 -17.26 40.00 -2.26
C VAL A 918 -18.20 39.23 -1.34
N GLU A 919 -18.45 37.96 -1.66
CA GLU A 919 -19.26 37.07 -0.82
C GLU A 919 -18.72 36.99 0.60
N SER A 920 -17.44 36.62 0.75
CA SER A 920 -16.78 36.47 2.04
C SER A 920 -16.74 37.79 2.82
N ALA A 921 -16.51 38.93 2.13
CA ALA A 921 -16.53 40.25 2.74
C ALA A 921 -17.89 40.59 3.36
N VAL A 922 -19.00 40.34 2.63
CA VAL A 922 -20.35 40.61 3.14
C VAL A 922 -20.67 39.68 4.31
N ARG A 923 -20.45 38.37 4.15
CA ARG A 923 -20.73 37.36 5.18
C ARG A 923 -19.96 37.64 6.47
N ASN A 924 -18.65 37.85 6.36
CA ASN A 924 -17.80 38.02 7.54
C ASN A 924 -18.00 39.41 8.19
N ALA A 925 -18.39 40.44 7.42
CA ALA A 925 -18.77 41.73 8.02
C ALA A 925 -20.04 41.61 8.88
N LEU A 926 -21.08 40.93 8.39
CA LEU A 926 -22.31 40.69 9.15
C LEU A 926 -22.04 39.81 10.39
N TYR A 927 -21.23 38.76 10.23
CA TYR A 927 -20.82 37.90 11.33
C TYR A 927 -20.10 38.69 12.44
N LEU A 928 -19.09 39.49 12.08
CA LEU A 928 -18.32 40.29 13.05
C LEU A 928 -19.18 41.37 13.72
N TRP A 929 -20.17 41.93 13.02
CA TRP A 929 -21.15 42.84 13.63
C TRP A 929 -21.99 42.12 14.70
N LEU A 930 -22.50 40.92 14.42
CA LEU A 930 -23.26 40.14 15.39
C LEU A 930 -22.40 39.72 16.60
N VAL A 931 -21.15 39.33 16.36
CA VAL A 931 -20.22 38.92 17.41
C VAL A 931 -19.85 40.09 18.32
N SER A 932 -19.63 41.30 17.78
CA SER A 932 -19.34 42.46 18.64
C SER A 932 -20.52 42.78 19.56
N GLY A 933 -21.76 42.54 19.10
CA GLY A 933 -22.97 42.58 19.93
C GLY A 933 -22.93 41.56 21.08
N ILE A 934 -22.58 40.30 20.80
CA ILE A 934 -22.45 39.25 21.84
C ILE A 934 -21.38 39.60 22.87
N VAL A 935 -20.21 40.07 22.41
CA VAL A 935 -19.10 40.46 23.29
C VAL A 935 -19.49 41.63 24.20
N ALA A 936 -20.39 42.50 23.75
CA ALA A 936 -20.89 43.63 24.53
C ALA A 936 -21.93 43.27 25.61
N LEU A 937 -22.54 42.07 25.57
CA LEU A 937 -23.60 41.67 26.51
C LEU A 937 -23.07 41.48 27.95
N SER A 938 -22.11 40.59 28.13
CA SER A 938 -21.40 40.37 29.40
C SER A 938 -20.11 39.58 29.19
N PRO A 939 -19.14 39.64 30.14
CA PRO A 939 -17.94 38.80 30.08
C PRO A 939 -18.22 37.30 30.05
N ASP A 940 -19.25 36.83 30.77
CA ASP A 940 -19.66 35.43 30.78
C ASP A 940 -20.21 34.99 29.41
N TYR A 941 -20.98 35.84 28.75
CA TYR A 941 -21.51 35.57 27.40
C TYR A 941 -20.41 35.58 26.33
N ALA A 942 -19.48 36.52 26.41
CA ALA A 942 -18.31 36.58 25.53
C ALA A 942 -17.46 35.29 25.67
N THR A 943 -17.24 34.84 26.91
CA THR A 943 -16.49 33.61 27.20
C THR A 943 -17.27 32.36 26.77
N ALA A 944 -18.59 32.31 26.95
CA ALA A 944 -19.42 31.20 26.49
C ALA A 944 -19.42 31.07 24.96
N TRP A 945 -19.51 32.19 24.23
CA TRP A 945 -19.39 32.22 22.78
C TRP A 945 -18.00 31.75 22.29
N SER A 946 -16.94 32.15 23.00
CA SER A 946 -15.57 31.68 22.78
C SER A 946 -15.46 30.15 22.91
N VAL A 947 -16.00 29.59 24.00
CA VAL A 947 -15.97 28.15 24.25
C VAL A 947 -16.83 27.41 23.22
N PHE A 948 -18.04 27.90 22.92
CA PHE A 948 -18.89 27.35 21.87
C PHE A 948 -18.15 27.26 20.52
N THR A 949 -17.56 28.38 20.09
CA THR A 949 -16.79 28.47 18.84
C THR A 949 -15.61 27.51 18.84
N THR A 950 -14.92 27.37 19.98
CA THR A 950 -13.77 26.45 20.12
C THR A 950 -14.19 24.99 19.94
N ILE A 951 -15.29 24.58 20.59
CA ILE A 951 -15.79 23.20 20.45
C ILE A 951 -16.25 22.97 19.01
N ARG A 952 -17.06 23.88 18.46
CA ARG A 952 -17.66 23.73 17.13
C ARG A 952 -16.61 23.77 16.03
N TRP A 953 -15.87 24.87 15.89
CA TRP A 953 -14.90 25.07 14.80
C TRP A 953 -13.56 24.38 15.05
N GLY A 954 -13.17 24.20 16.31
CA GLY A 954 -11.88 23.61 16.68
C GLY A 954 -11.88 22.09 16.72
N LEU A 955 -13.01 21.40 16.81
CA LEU A 955 -13.05 19.93 16.87
C LEU A 955 -14.11 19.34 15.94
N ILE A 956 -15.35 19.80 16.05
CA ILE A 956 -16.49 19.17 15.36
C ILE A 956 -16.49 19.45 13.86
N MET A 957 -16.07 20.65 13.43
CA MET A 957 -16.04 21.02 12.01
C MET A 957 -14.89 20.41 11.20
N VAL A 958 -13.92 19.75 11.84
CA VAL A 958 -12.73 19.19 11.16
C VAL A 958 -13.10 18.21 10.05
N PRO A 959 -14.00 17.21 10.25
CA PRO A 959 -14.39 16.30 9.19
C PRO A 959 -15.11 17.03 8.05
N VAL A 960 -15.97 18.01 8.36
CA VAL A 960 -16.73 18.79 7.36
C VAL A 960 -15.79 19.62 6.47
N GLN A 961 -14.78 20.27 7.06
CA GLN A 961 -13.76 21.02 6.31
C GLN A 961 -12.88 20.12 5.45
N ALA A 962 -12.51 18.93 5.98
CA ALA A 962 -11.74 17.96 5.22
C ALA A 962 -12.54 17.41 4.02
N LEU A 963 -13.84 17.15 4.22
CA LEU A 963 -14.77 16.73 3.18
C LEU A 963 -14.98 17.82 2.12
N GLU A 964 -15.10 19.08 2.53
CA GLU A 964 -15.25 20.23 1.61
C GLU A 964 -14.00 20.37 0.73
N ALA A 965 -12.82 20.40 1.34
CA ALA A 965 -11.55 20.53 0.64
C ALA A 965 -11.30 19.38 -0.35
N THR A 966 -11.76 18.18 0.00
CA THR A 966 -11.66 17.00 -0.86
C THR A 966 -12.67 17.09 -2.00
N SER A 967 -13.93 17.40 -1.71
CA SER A 967 -14.98 17.55 -2.72
C SER A 967 -14.63 18.62 -3.74
N LEU A 968 -14.16 19.80 -3.31
CA LEU A 968 -13.74 20.90 -4.20
C LEU A 968 -12.70 20.46 -5.24
N ALA A 969 -11.69 19.68 -4.83
CA ALA A 969 -10.68 19.20 -5.75
C ALA A 969 -11.28 18.25 -6.81
N PHE A 970 -12.06 17.27 -6.37
CA PHE A 970 -12.64 16.26 -7.25
C PHE A 970 -13.73 16.81 -8.17
N VAL A 971 -14.62 17.66 -7.67
CA VAL A 971 -15.62 18.38 -8.48
C VAL A 971 -14.91 19.28 -9.50
N GLY A 972 -13.86 20.01 -9.08
CA GLY A 972 -13.07 20.87 -9.97
C GLY A 972 -12.41 20.09 -11.11
N HIS A 973 -11.86 18.91 -10.83
CA HIS A 973 -11.30 18.02 -11.85
C HIS A 973 -12.37 17.45 -12.79
N ALA A 974 -13.51 16.96 -12.25
CA ALA A 974 -14.62 16.43 -13.04
C ALA A 974 -15.19 17.50 -13.98
N TRP A 975 -15.38 18.72 -13.49
CA TRP A 975 -15.82 19.86 -14.30
C TRP A 975 -14.81 20.25 -15.38
N GLY A 976 -13.52 20.23 -15.04
CA GLY A 976 -12.45 20.49 -16.00
C GLY A 976 -12.42 19.49 -17.15
N GLN A 977 -12.56 18.20 -16.83
CA GLN A 977 -12.65 17.12 -17.80
C GLN A 977 -13.88 17.27 -18.71
N TRP A 978 -15.06 17.46 -18.13
CA TRP A 978 -16.30 17.66 -18.89
C TRP A 978 -16.21 18.84 -19.87
N LYS A 979 -15.52 19.93 -19.50
CA LYS A 979 -15.30 21.08 -20.39
C LYS A 979 -14.39 20.76 -21.58
N ALA A 980 -13.44 19.83 -21.43
CA ALA A 980 -12.50 19.48 -22.49
C ALA A 980 -13.11 18.51 -23.52
N GLU A 981 -14.07 17.69 -23.09
CA GLU A 981 -14.73 16.69 -23.94
C GLU A 981 -15.79 17.31 -24.88
N LYS A 982 -16.21 18.58 -24.68
CA LYS A 982 -17.20 19.25 -25.54
C LYS A 982 -16.58 20.00 -26.74
N PRO A 983 -17.04 19.77 -27.99
CA PRO A 983 -16.62 20.54 -29.14
C PRO A 983 -17.05 22.02 -29.01
N THR A 984 -16.17 22.94 -29.40
CA THR A 984 -16.31 24.41 -29.29
C THR A 984 -17.45 25.02 -30.13
N THR A 985 -18.26 24.21 -30.81
CA THR A 985 -19.34 24.64 -31.70
C THR A 985 -20.63 23.84 -31.45
N GLY A 986 -21.48 24.32 -30.54
CA GLY A 986 -22.88 23.88 -30.39
C GLY A 986 -23.32 23.75 -28.93
N ARG A 987 -24.54 24.22 -28.61
CA ARG A 987 -25.19 23.95 -27.31
C ARG A 987 -25.58 22.47 -27.25
N THR A 988 -24.70 21.61 -26.75
CA THR A 988 -25.02 20.22 -26.43
C THR A 988 -25.63 20.13 -25.03
N ARG A 989 -26.82 19.52 -24.98
CA ARG A 989 -27.60 19.22 -23.78
C ARG A 989 -26.76 18.39 -22.80
N THR A 990 -26.66 18.82 -21.53
CA THR A 990 -25.90 18.06 -20.51
C THR A 990 -26.70 16.81 -20.12
N SER A 991 -26.07 15.63 -20.11
CA SER A 991 -26.75 14.40 -19.70
C SER A 991 -26.88 14.32 -18.18
N TRP A 992 -27.85 13.55 -17.66
CA TRP A 992 -27.95 13.28 -16.22
C TRP A 992 -26.69 12.59 -15.67
N ASP A 993 -25.99 11.82 -16.51
CA ASP A 993 -24.76 11.12 -16.14
C ASP A 993 -23.58 12.07 -15.96
N ASP A 994 -23.51 13.13 -16.78
CA ASP A 994 -22.52 14.20 -16.64
C ASP A 994 -22.74 14.97 -15.32
N ILE A 995 -24.00 15.34 -15.06
CA ILE A 995 -24.40 16.06 -13.83
C ILE A 995 -24.04 15.21 -12.60
N TYR A 996 -24.40 13.93 -12.60
CA TYR A 996 -24.07 13.02 -11.51
C TYR A 996 -22.56 12.85 -11.34
N THR A 997 -21.79 12.75 -12.43
CA THR A 997 -20.33 12.60 -12.37
C THR A 997 -19.64 13.82 -11.75
N ILE A 998 -20.15 15.02 -12.02
CA ILE A 998 -19.66 16.27 -11.44
C ILE A 998 -20.08 16.40 -9.97
N THR A 999 -21.33 16.05 -9.63
CA THR A 999 -21.91 16.28 -8.30
C THR A 999 -21.67 15.16 -7.30
N ARG A 1000 -21.38 13.91 -7.75
CA ARG A 1000 -21.20 12.75 -6.86
C ARG A 1000 -20.17 12.93 -5.73
N PRO A 1001 -19.04 13.68 -5.87
CA PRO A 1001 -18.14 13.90 -4.74
C PRO A 1001 -18.80 14.74 -3.64
N ALA A 1002 -19.56 15.76 -4.02
CA ALA A 1002 -20.32 16.61 -3.11
C ALA A 1002 -21.42 15.81 -2.38
N LEU A 1003 -22.16 14.97 -3.12
CA LEU A 1003 -23.21 14.13 -2.55
C LEU A 1003 -22.66 13.09 -1.57
N LEU A 1004 -21.55 12.43 -1.92
CA LEU A 1004 -20.87 11.51 -1.02
C LEU A 1004 -20.39 12.23 0.24
N SER A 1005 -19.75 13.39 0.09
CA SER A 1005 -19.34 14.21 1.22
C SER A 1005 -20.50 14.62 2.11
N ALA A 1006 -21.64 15.01 1.52
CA ALA A 1006 -22.84 15.39 2.27
C ALA A 1006 -23.37 14.22 3.11
N PHE A 1007 -23.38 13.01 2.53
CA PHE A 1007 -23.76 11.80 3.25
C PHE A 1007 -22.81 11.50 4.42
N ILE A 1008 -21.50 11.53 4.19
CA ILE A 1008 -20.49 11.28 5.23
C ILE A 1008 -20.58 12.35 6.33
N ALA A 1009 -20.69 13.62 5.96
CA ALA A 1009 -20.83 14.73 6.90
C ALA A 1009 -22.06 14.54 7.80
N THR A 1010 -23.20 14.18 7.22
CA THR A 1010 -24.44 13.90 7.97
C THR A 1010 -24.27 12.73 8.94
N ALA A 1011 -23.62 11.64 8.49
CA ALA A 1011 -23.37 10.46 9.29
C ALA A 1011 -22.44 10.72 10.49
N ILE A 1012 -21.56 11.72 10.40
CA ILE A 1012 -20.66 12.14 11.49
C ILE A 1012 -21.33 13.17 12.40
N GLU A 1013 -21.95 14.20 11.82
CA GLU A 1013 -22.53 15.33 12.57
C GLU A 1013 -23.75 14.91 13.39
N THR A 1014 -24.60 14.01 12.87
CA THR A 1014 -25.85 13.64 13.56
C THR A 1014 -25.57 12.95 14.90
N PRO A 1015 -24.71 11.90 15.00
CA PRO A 1015 -24.37 11.32 16.30
C PRO A 1015 -23.66 12.29 17.23
N LEU A 1016 -22.73 13.12 16.72
CA LEU A 1016 -21.99 14.09 17.54
C LEU A 1016 -22.93 15.14 18.14
N CYS A 1017 -23.85 15.68 17.34
CA CYS A 1017 -24.86 16.64 17.78
C CYS A 1017 -25.72 16.05 18.91
N ILE A 1018 -26.20 14.82 18.75
CA ILE A 1018 -27.00 14.11 19.77
C ILE A 1018 -26.19 13.96 21.06
N ILE A 1019 -24.99 13.37 20.99
CA ILE A 1019 -24.16 13.08 22.17
C ILE A 1019 -23.80 14.36 22.93
N LEU A 1020 -23.37 15.41 22.22
CA LEU A 1020 -22.97 16.67 22.83
C LEU A 1020 -24.16 17.44 23.39
N SER A 1021 -25.33 17.39 22.75
CA SER A 1021 -26.54 18.07 23.24
C SER A 1021 -27.07 17.49 24.55
N PHE A 1022 -27.01 16.16 24.71
CA PHE A 1022 -27.56 15.48 25.89
C PHE A 1022 -26.57 15.39 27.05
N THR A 1023 -25.32 14.97 26.81
CA THR A 1023 -24.38 14.61 27.90
C THR A 1023 -22.99 15.22 27.79
N GLY A 1024 -22.54 15.64 26.61
CA GLY A 1024 -21.15 16.03 26.39
C GLY A 1024 -20.81 17.52 26.54
N CYS A 1025 -21.64 18.43 26.02
CA CYS A 1025 -21.28 19.84 25.85
C CYS A 1025 -21.05 20.57 27.19
N LYS A 1026 -21.96 20.42 28.17
CA LYS A 1026 -21.81 21.10 29.48
C LYS A 1026 -20.52 20.71 30.18
N SER A 1027 -20.22 19.42 30.25
CA SER A 1027 -19.01 18.90 30.90
C SER A 1027 -17.75 19.38 30.21
N PHE A 1028 -17.74 19.40 28.86
CA PHE A 1028 -16.58 19.85 28.10
C PHE A 1028 -16.40 21.38 28.16
N ALA A 1029 -17.49 22.15 28.13
CA ALA A 1029 -17.45 23.59 28.33
C ALA A 1029 -16.96 23.95 29.74
N PHE A 1030 -17.34 23.18 30.77
CA PHE A 1030 -16.81 23.35 32.12
C PHE A 1030 -15.32 23.04 32.19
N PHE A 1031 -14.87 21.99 31.50
CA PHE A 1031 -13.45 21.64 31.43
C PHE A 1031 -12.60 22.78 30.81
N LEU A 1032 -13.10 23.46 29.78
CA LEU A 1032 -12.38 24.55 29.13
C LEU A 1032 -12.45 25.90 29.87
N SER A 1033 -13.57 26.19 30.53
CA SER A 1033 -13.81 27.51 31.14
C SER A 1033 -13.56 27.58 32.64
N HIS A 1034 -13.55 26.44 33.33
CA HIS A 1034 -13.59 26.33 34.80
C HIS A 1034 -14.74 27.12 35.46
N SER A 1035 -15.79 27.48 34.71
CA SER A 1035 -16.94 28.25 35.19
C SER A 1035 -18.24 27.50 34.92
N THR A 1036 -19.01 27.25 35.98
CA THR A 1036 -20.32 26.60 35.89
C THR A 1036 -21.30 27.45 35.10
N THR A 1037 -21.30 28.77 35.30
CA THR A 1037 -22.14 29.74 34.58
C THR A 1037 -21.86 29.71 33.08
N VAL A 1038 -20.58 29.78 32.68
CA VAL A 1038 -20.17 29.74 31.27
C VAL A 1038 -20.53 28.40 30.62
N ALA A 1039 -20.35 27.29 31.34
CA ALA A 1039 -20.70 25.96 30.87
C ALA A 1039 -22.21 25.79 30.64
N GLU A 1040 -23.06 26.39 31.49
CA GLU A 1040 -24.51 26.37 31.35
C GLU A 1040 -24.99 27.21 30.16
N ILE A 1041 -24.45 28.41 30.00
CA ILE A 1041 -24.73 29.26 28.84
C ILE A 1041 -24.29 28.55 27.55
N THR A 1042 -23.10 27.98 27.51
CA THR A 1042 -22.57 27.24 26.34
C THR A 1042 -23.45 26.04 25.99
N ALA A 1043 -23.88 25.26 26.99
CA ALA A 1043 -24.77 24.12 26.76
C ALA A 1043 -26.16 24.55 26.25
N HIS A 1044 -26.68 25.68 26.74
CA HIS A 1044 -27.90 26.28 26.20
C HIS A 1044 -27.72 26.74 24.75
N MET A 1045 -26.61 27.40 24.44
CA MET A 1045 -26.26 27.80 23.07
C MET A 1045 -26.25 26.58 22.14
N TRP A 1046 -25.52 25.54 22.54
CA TRP A 1046 -25.38 24.29 21.80
C TRP A 1046 -26.72 23.64 21.46
N ARG A 1047 -27.57 23.41 22.47
CA ARG A 1047 -28.90 22.78 22.27
C ARG A 1047 -29.81 23.59 21.35
N THR A 1048 -29.59 24.89 21.25
CA THR A 1048 -30.43 25.78 20.44
C THR A 1048 -30.03 25.76 18.97
N ILE A 1049 -28.73 25.77 18.65
CA ILE A 1049 -28.26 25.98 17.26
C ILE A 1049 -27.43 24.85 16.66
N ASP A 1050 -26.88 23.93 17.45
CA ASP A 1050 -25.93 22.92 16.92
C ASP A 1050 -26.59 21.96 15.93
N TRP A 1051 -27.88 21.62 16.12
CA TRP A 1051 -28.62 20.80 15.16
C TRP A 1051 -28.72 21.45 13.77
N CYS A 1052 -28.73 22.80 13.69
CA CYS A 1052 -28.71 23.51 12.42
C CYS A 1052 -27.40 23.28 11.66
N TYR A 1053 -26.31 22.96 12.35
CA TYR A 1053 -25.04 22.70 11.70
C TYR A 1053 -24.99 21.36 10.94
N ILE A 1054 -25.93 20.43 11.18
CA ILE A 1054 -26.11 19.26 10.30
C ILE A 1054 -26.48 19.75 8.89
N LEU A 1055 -27.38 20.72 8.81
CA LEU A 1055 -27.79 21.33 7.54
C LEU A 1055 -26.67 22.16 6.92
N TYR A 1056 -25.93 22.91 7.75
CA TYR A 1056 -24.72 23.60 7.29
C TYR A 1056 -23.70 22.63 6.69
N ALA A 1057 -23.44 21.51 7.36
CA ALA A 1057 -22.48 20.53 6.90
C ALA A 1057 -22.85 20.00 5.52
N ILE A 1058 -24.13 19.67 5.29
CA ILE A 1058 -24.65 19.29 3.96
C ILE A 1058 -24.50 20.43 2.96
N SER A 1059 -24.96 21.64 3.32
CA SER A 1059 -24.91 22.82 2.46
C SER A 1059 -23.49 23.13 1.98
N THR A 1060 -22.51 23.04 2.88
CA THR A 1060 -21.09 23.27 2.56
C THR A 1060 -20.58 22.29 1.51
N GLN A 1061 -21.01 21.03 1.55
CA GLN A 1061 -20.60 20.05 0.53
C GLN A 1061 -21.26 20.34 -0.81
N LEU A 1062 -22.56 20.70 -0.82
CA LEU A 1062 -23.28 21.04 -2.05
C LEU A 1062 -22.72 22.30 -2.72
N VAL A 1063 -22.38 23.33 -1.93
CA VAL A 1063 -21.71 24.56 -2.39
C VAL A 1063 -20.41 24.29 -3.17
N THR A 1064 -19.72 23.17 -2.91
CA THR A 1064 -18.52 22.81 -3.68
C THR A 1064 -18.79 22.65 -5.18
N VAL A 1065 -20.02 22.27 -5.56
CA VAL A 1065 -20.49 22.25 -6.95
C VAL A 1065 -20.45 23.65 -7.55
N LEU A 1066 -21.10 24.62 -6.91
CA LEU A 1066 -21.12 26.00 -7.41
C LEU A 1066 -19.73 26.65 -7.44
N LEU A 1067 -18.92 26.44 -6.41
CA LEU A 1067 -17.56 27.01 -6.33
C LEU A 1067 -16.64 26.48 -7.43
N ALA A 1068 -16.70 25.18 -7.72
CA ALA A 1068 -15.89 24.55 -8.74
C ALA A 1068 -16.43 24.78 -10.17
N THR A 1069 -17.73 25.06 -10.32
CA THR A 1069 -18.38 25.20 -11.63
C THR A 1069 -18.69 26.65 -12.03
N ARG A 1070 -19.46 27.36 -11.20
CA ARG A 1070 -20.11 28.66 -11.45
C ARG A 1070 -20.06 29.58 -10.20
N PRO A 1071 -18.91 30.21 -9.90
CA PRO A 1071 -18.78 31.09 -8.73
C PRO A 1071 -19.75 32.28 -8.69
N SER A 1072 -20.32 32.70 -9.83
CA SER A 1072 -21.34 33.75 -9.89
C SER A 1072 -22.66 33.35 -9.25
N TRP A 1073 -23.05 32.08 -9.39
CA TRP A 1073 -24.26 31.53 -8.77
C TRP A 1073 -24.06 31.35 -7.27
N TYR A 1074 -22.85 30.94 -6.86
CA TYR A 1074 -22.46 30.93 -5.45
C TYR A 1074 -22.58 32.32 -4.80
N LEU A 1075 -22.08 33.37 -5.45
CA LEU A 1075 -22.23 34.74 -4.96
C LEU A 1075 -23.70 35.13 -4.84
N GLY A 1076 -24.51 34.86 -5.87
CA GLY A 1076 -25.94 35.18 -5.85
C GLY A 1076 -26.67 34.50 -4.69
N GLN A 1077 -26.42 33.20 -4.51
CA GLN A 1077 -26.96 32.40 -3.41
C GLN A 1077 -26.54 32.98 -2.05
N SER A 1078 -25.24 33.15 -1.80
CA SER A 1078 -24.79 33.66 -0.51
C SER A 1078 -25.30 35.08 -0.22
N LEU A 1079 -25.42 35.96 -1.22
CA LEU A 1079 -25.98 37.30 -1.03
C LEU A 1079 -27.47 37.28 -0.65
N VAL A 1080 -28.26 36.36 -1.18
CA VAL A 1080 -29.68 36.22 -0.79
C VAL A 1080 -29.77 35.77 0.67
N SER A 1081 -29.01 34.75 1.09
CA SER A 1081 -28.98 34.37 2.51
C SER A 1081 -28.51 35.51 3.42
N ASN A 1082 -27.41 36.18 3.07
CA ASN A 1082 -26.84 37.23 3.91
C ASN A 1082 -27.68 38.52 3.94
N LEU A 1083 -28.21 38.98 2.81
CA LEU A 1083 -28.95 40.25 2.73
C LEU A 1083 -30.44 40.10 3.01
N CYS A 1084 -31.07 38.99 2.59
CA CYS A 1084 -32.50 38.79 2.77
C CYS A 1084 -32.85 38.08 4.10
N TYR A 1085 -31.90 37.36 4.71
CA TYR A 1085 -32.14 36.69 5.99
C TYR A 1085 -31.26 37.23 7.13
N VAL A 1086 -29.92 37.17 7.00
CA VAL A 1086 -29.01 37.52 8.11
C VAL A 1086 -29.10 39.00 8.48
N LEU A 1087 -29.03 39.90 7.50
CA LEU A 1087 -29.03 41.35 7.72
C LEU A 1087 -30.30 41.85 8.46
N PRO A 1088 -31.54 41.48 8.06
CA PRO A 1088 -32.74 41.85 8.81
C PRO A 1088 -32.67 41.42 10.29
N TRP A 1089 -32.21 40.20 10.55
CA TRP A 1089 -32.09 39.71 11.92
C TRP A 1089 -30.93 40.37 12.69
N ALA A 1090 -29.83 40.71 12.03
CA ALA A 1090 -28.74 41.49 12.63
C ALA A 1090 -29.21 42.90 13.05
N ILE A 1091 -30.04 43.55 12.23
CA ILE A 1091 -30.68 44.82 12.58
C ILE A 1091 -31.60 44.64 13.79
N VAL A 1092 -32.40 43.56 13.84
CA VAL A 1092 -33.26 43.26 15.01
C VAL A 1092 -32.42 43.10 16.27
N CYS A 1093 -31.32 42.34 16.23
CA CYS A 1093 -30.41 42.18 17.37
C CYS A 1093 -29.78 43.51 17.84
N GLN A 1094 -29.68 44.52 16.98
CA GLN A 1094 -29.15 45.83 17.33
C GLN A 1094 -30.19 46.76 17.97
N VAL A 1095 -31.47 46.62 17.59
CA VAL A 1095 -32.55 47.54 17.98
C VAL A 1095 -33.33 47.03 19.20
N VAL A 1096 -33.44 45.71 19.37
CA VAL A 1096 -34.10 45.12 20.55
C VAL A 1096 -33.18 45.22 21.76
N GLU A 1097 -33.74 45.55 22.93
CA GLU A 1097 -33.00 45.49 24.20
C GLU A 1097 -32.68 44.04 24.56
N LEU A 1098 -31.48 43.59 24.18
CA LEU A 1098 -30.97 42.27 24.49
C LEU A 1098 -30.44 42.22 25.93
N ASN A 1099 -30.89 41.22 26.68
CA ASN A 1099 -30.38 40.88 27.99
C ASN A 1099 -30.11 39.37 28.08
N PRO A 1100 -29.37 38.89 29.09
CA PRO A 1100 -29.05 37.48 29.26
C PRO A 1100 -30.23 36.49 29.22
N GLY A 1101 -31.47 36.93 29.47
CA GLY A 1101 -32.66 36.07 29.45
C GLY A 1101 -33.32 35.92 28.08
N ASN A 1102 -33.13 36.86 27.15
CA ASN A 1102 -33.75 36.84 25.82
C ASN A 1102 -32.75 36.85 24.64
N ALA A 1103 -31.48 37.16 24.88
CA ALA A 1103 -30.47 37.35 23.84
C ALA A 1103 -30.36 36.17 22.87
N TRP A 1104 -30.37 34.95 23.41
CA TRP A 1104 -30.20 33.76 22.59
C TRP A 1104 -31.43 33.37 21.76
N THR A 1105 -32.60 33.92 22.07
CA THR A 1105 -33.79 33.73 21.23
C THR A 1105 -33.58 34.37 19.85
N TYR A 1106 -33.02 35.59 19.82
CA TYR A 1106 -32.76 36.32 18.58
C TYR A 1106 -31.46 35.86 17.92
N HIS A 1107 -30.37 35.73 18.69
CA HIS A 1107 -29.11 35.21 18.14
C HIS A 1107 -29.24 33.79 17.59
N GLY A 1108 -30.07 32.94 18.19
CA GLY A 1108 -30.37 31.60 17.67
C GLY A 1108 -31.07 31.63 16.30
N LEU A 1109 -32.00 32.58 16.10
CA LEU A 1109 -32.66 32.78 14.79
C LEU A 1109 -31.69 33.27 13.71
N VAL A 1110 -30.69 34.07 14.09
CA VAL A 1110 -29.67 34.55 13.16
C VAL A 1110 -28.66 33.44 12.85
N PHE A 1111 -27.96 32.94 13.87
CA PHE A 1111 -26.85 31.99 13.69
C PHE A 1111 -27.35 30.60 13.31
N GLY A 1112 -28.42 30.10 13.92
CA GLY A 1112 -28.99 28.79 13.57
C GLY A 1112 -29.91 28.88 12.35
N GLY A 1113 -30.81 29.86 12.33
CA GLY A 1113 -31.81 29.99 11.26
C GLY A 1113 -31.20 30.31 9.89
N SER A 1114 -30.08 31.06 9.83
CA SER A 1114 -29.40 31.31 8.55
C SER A 1114 -28.80 30.06 7.93
N LEU A 1115 -28.39 29.07 8.73
CA LEU A 1115 -27.89 27.77 8.24
C LEU A 1115 -29.04 26.96 7.63
N VAL A 1116 -30.22 26.99 8.26
CA VAL A 1116 -31.43 26.33 7.75
C VAL A 1116 -31.89 26.99 6.45
N PHE A 1117 -31.90 28.32 6.41
CA PHE A 1117 -32.27 29.09 5.23
C PHE A 1117 -31.30 28.80 4.06
N SER A 1118 -29.99 28.89 4.31
CA SER A 1118 -28.96 28.60 3.31
C SER A 1118 -29.06 27.17 2.75
N PHE A 1119 -29.40 26.19 3.59
CA PHE A 1119 -29.63 24.82 3.15
C PHE A 1119 -30.82 24.68 2.21
N GLY A 1120 -31.96 25.31 2.53
CA GLY A 1120 -33.11 25.31 1.61
C GLY A 1120 -32.78 26.02 0.29
N GLU A 1121 -32.00 27.10 0.37
CA GLU A 1121 -31.59 27.88 -0.78
C GLU A 1121 -30.65 27.12 -1.71
N ILE A 1122 -29.59 26.49 -1.20
CA ILE A 1122 -28.62 25.77 -2.04
C ILE A 1122 -29.28 24.62 -2.79
N LEU A 1123 -30.22 23.90 -2.18
CA LEU A 1123 -30.99 22.84 -2.84
C LEU A 1123 -31.78 23.39 -4.05
N VAL A 1124 -32.39 24.57 -3.91
CA VAL A 1124 -33.12 25.21 -5.01
C VAL A 1124 -32.15 25.65 -6.10
N VAL A 1125 -31.02 26.28 -5.73
CA VAL A 1125 -30.03 26.80 -6.68
C VAL A 1125 -29.37 25.67 -7.47
N ASP A 1126 -28.96 24.58 -6.82
CA ASP A 1126 -28.34 23.43 -7.47
C ASP A 1126 -29.33 22.72 -8.40
N VAL A 1127 -30.58 22.51 -7.98
CA VAL A 1127 -31.63 21.93 -8.85
C VAL A 1127 -31.95 22.82 -10.05
N LEU A 1128 -31.97 24.15 -9.88
CA LEU A 1128 -32.17 25.08 -10.98
C LEU A 1128 -30.97 25.10 -11.94
N LEU A 1129 -29.75 24.93 -11.43
CA LEU A 1129 -28.55 24.81 -12.25
C LEU A 1129 -28.62 23.56 -13.14
N GLU A 1130 -29.04 22.42 -12.58
CA GLU A 1130 -29.29 21.19 -13.34
C GLU A 1130 -30.29 21.43 -14.48
N TRP A 1131 -31.37 22.15 -14.20
CA TRP A 1131 -32.44 22.43 -15.15
C TRP A 1131 -32.06 23.39 -16.29
N ILE A 1132 -31.11 24.31 -16.06
CA ILE A 1132 -30.67 25.30 -17.06
C ILE A 1132 -29.61 24.72 -18.00
N GLU A 1133 -28.86 23.69 -17.58
CA GLU A 1133 -27.86 23.00 -18.42
C GLU A 1133 -28.40 21.73 -19.11
N SER A 1134 -29.49 21.13 -18.59
CA SER A 1134 -30.34 20.15 -19.29
C SER A 1134 -31.23 20.82 -20.34
#